data_AF-A0A2E6IBY4-F1
#
_entry.id   AF-A0A2E6IBY4-F1
#
_cell.length_a   1.000
_cell.length_b   1.000
_cell.length_c   1.000
_cell.angle_alpha   90.00
_cell.angle_beta   90.00
_cell.angle_gamma   90.00
#
_symmetry.space_group_name_H-M   'P 1'
#
loop_
_entity.id
_entity.type
_entity.pdbx_description
1 polymer ?
#
loop_
_entity_poly.entity_id
_entity_poly.type
_entity_poly.pdbx_seq_one_letter_code
_entity_poly.pdbx_strand_id
1 'polypeptide(L)'
;MADPDTPDEEDASGDETPRGPPSRGPPSRGPPKRGPPSRGPASGPPSGPPSGPPSGPPSGPPSGPPSGPPKRSPPPEAFAKVEPEIQSEENNAIEPAEPSETREPPKRGPPSRGPPSRGPSSRGPPTTTIEPQNSDEEETEATSFDSALAKMTGQEKEVIVDAEELAAKEAAEIKAEEEERIIASENEKWEEPEEEDEEPLPEIEPLPKEAAEGSRYPKLSKAKTGRLKDAPLTGHIVPHTHWDRAWYLPFQKYRYRLVELVDDLLDLMENNPTAYPSFELDGQTIVLEDYLEVKPENAGRIEKLVKKGRLNIGPWYVLPDEFIVGGEALVRNLLMGDRTAKRWGGRSEVGYVPDPFGHVAQLPAILKGAGLDSFIFTRGAGPWIQEAGGVFNWYASDGKTKVLAVQQVPDYPNLMAWGFEERPLDRKDTLDVNVDTAMERMQRLLDKHEAMGWKPEVLLFGQGSDHTHPQPTLPMLIGKASQNFNGKIKFEHSSFPAYIEALKGWLGKKKMFRYQGELHSGWDRNILSGVFSARLYLKRANDQTMRVLRDRIEQLSAISCAHGGRFRGERLDLAWREILRNHPHDDICGCSVDETHDDMDVRFKHADQICAMLEDDLRLELREQMDLSHEDRDAVPVLLHNPLAKAWSGSLMIDLAVPKFRCWLDHGLPVKIEMAAPAGDCMIHTSGLSITPKSWGLHVHYDRVANVELPRVVGRIHVHRLPPGLSVAHILPGRGNYALPAEPVNLGGEFGRTDWMDNGLVRVLFRADGRFDVMDHSTGRHIIGAGRLEDSEDAGDSYDWSAGGHPVPQAAGRGDKMQERVLATDSRFADMDEANRQVYLTIEQQDDWTATVRLHIAWALPSRFNDSTQTRSDEMEWNTIDHYITLRSGHAMVEVETWVNNACEDHRLRLHIPTGVDAKKVHAGAAFDVIERPANWPHLSDWEQPHVPTQHFSDLLMAEEEGGGIALFCPGSNEYEAITSEEGTTLAVTLLRSTGYLSRDGFASRRNRAGPVFAAPGAQCKGSICTRWALLAYEDDWAEANMHQVAETFACQASIISALPKPQLDGEFDEVCTSGTRGQRMQAIRLVGDGPMPIIACFKPAADGNGNVIRLYNPTNQTWEGRIETDLPLFNVRGCDLLENETTKPRISKSGWPAKLNAKSIATWRFN
;
A
#
# COMPACT_ATOMS: atom_id res chain seq x y z
N MET A 1 -43.11 23.29 23.50
CA MET A 1 -44.59 23.27 23.50
C MET A 1 -45.00 22.24 24.54
N ALA A 2 -45.85 22.60 25.51
CA ALA A 2 -46.50 21.71 26.47
C ALA A 2 -45.57 20.86 27.39
N ASP A 3 -45.04 21.46 28.47
CA ASP A 3 -45.69 21.57 29.81
C ASP A 3 -46.73 20.48 30.22
N PRO A 4 -46.91 20.15 31.52
CA PRO A 4 -46.62 20.95 32.73
C PRO A 4 -45.63 20.31 33.75
N ASP A 5 -44.97 21.02 34.67
CA ASP A 5 -45.37 22.05 35.69
C ASP A 5 -46.10 21.42 36.93
N THR A 6 -45.44 21.20 38.10
CA THR A 6 -45.11 22.10 39.26
C THR A 6 -46.25 22.24 40.30
N PRO A 7 -46.05 22.86 41.51
CA PRO A 7 -44.83 23.26 42.27
C PRO A 7 -44.75 22.45 43.61
N ASP A 8 -44.41 22.86 44.86
CA ASP A 8 -43.94 24.12 45.51
C ASP A 8 -43.33 23.84 46.94
N GLU A 9 -42.92 24.89 47.67
CA GLU A 9 -42.80 25.07 49.15
C GLU A 9 -41.77 24.24 49.99
N GLU A 10 -41.06 24.77 51.00
CA GLU A 10 -40.72 26.19 51.34
C GLU A 10 -39.49 26.32 52.29
N ASP A 11 -38.71 27.38 52.06
CA ASP A 11 -37.98 28.33 52.96
C ASP A 11 -36.88 28.03 54.02
N ALA A 12 -35.97 29.04 54.08
CA ALA A 12 -35.42 29.72 55.28
C ALA A 12 -34.12 29.29 56.03
N SER A 13 -32.98 29.79 55.53
CA SER A 13 -32.03 30.71 56.24
C SER A 13 -31.00 30.21 57.30
N GLY A 14 -29.86 30.92 57.37
CA GLY A 14 -28.86 30.88 58.47
C GLY A 14 -27.41 31.10 58.02
N ASP A 15 -26.82 32.29 58.27
CA ASP A 15 -25.50 32.71 57.75
C ASP A 15 -24.56 33.30 58.85
N GLU A 16 -23.29 33.56 58.49
CA GLU A 16 -22.20 34.29 59.19
C GLU A 16 -21.41 33.63 60.36
N THR A 17 -20.29 34.27 60.75
CA THR A 17 -19.14 33.69 61.54
C THR A 17 -18.66 34.68 62.66
N PRO A 18 -17.37 34.97 63.08
CA PRO A 18 -16.01 34.46 62.79
C PRO A 18 -15.03 34.23 64.00
N ARG A 19 -13.84 33.64 63.73
CA ARG A 19 -12.48 33.84 64.37
C ARG A 19 -12.24 33.65 65.92
N GLY A 20 -11.25 32.82 66.32
CA GLY A 20 -10.52 32.94 67.62
C GLY A 20 -9.67 31.74 68.17
N PRO A 21 -8.43 31.91 68.71
CA PRO A 21 -7.56 30.86 69.35
C PRO A 21 -7.15 31.24 70.83
N PRO A 22 -6.02 30.83 71.53
CA PRO A 22 -4.92 29.85 71.29
C PRO A 22 -4.29 29.04 72.52
N SER A 23 -3.60 27.91 72.24
CA SER A 23 -2.29 27.43 72.83
C SER A 23 -2.09 26.68 74.20
N ARG A 24 -1.16 25.67 74.18
CA ARG A 24 -0.12 25.18 75.18
C ARG A 24 -0.44 24.46 76.54
N GLY A 25 0.24 23.31 76.82
CA GLY A 25 0.63 22.86 78.20
C GLY A 25 0.81 21.32 78.51
N PRO A 26 1.93 20.83 79.15
CA PRO A 26 2.16 19.42 79.59
C PRO A 26 2.42 19.22 81.13
N PRO A 27 2.65 17.99 81.69
CA PRO A 27 4.04 17.54 82.02
C PRO A 27 4.35 15.99 82.19
N SER A 28 5.62 15.69 82.51
CA SER A 28 6.46 14.46 82.47
C SER A 28 6.45 13.40 83.61
N ARG A 29 7.15 12.24 83.42
CA ARG A 29 8.16 11.62 84.35
C ARG A 29 8.89 10.34 83.80
N GLY A 30 10.03 9.94 84.41
CA GLY A 30 10.92 8.76 84.13
C GLY A 30 11.86 8.49 85.35
N PRO A 31 13.13 7.96 85.27
CA PRO A 31 13.93 7.26 84.23
C PRO A 31 14.28 5.78 84.67
N PRO A 32 15.48 5.24 85.09
CA PRO A 32 16.94 5.49 84.84
C PRO A 32 17.96 4.27 84.75
N LYS A 33 18.98 4.37 83.86
CA LYS A 33 20.43 3.97 83.98
C LYS A 33 20.97 2.51 84.10
N ARG A 34 21.93 2.16 83.21
CA ARG A 34 23.41 2.00 83.46
C ARG A 34 24.17 1.89 82.10
N GLY A 35 25.51 1.89 82.04
CA GLY A 35 26.21 2.01 80.73
C GLY A 35 27.77 1.90 80.64
N PRO A 36 28.48 2.78 79.88
CA PRO A 36 29.65 2.44 79.03
C PRO A 36 31.01 3.02 79.54
N PRO A 37 32.20 2.74 78.94
CA PRO A 37 32.70 3.22 77.62
C PRO A 37 33.49 2.12 76.84
N SER A 38 34.41 2.27 75.86
CA SER A 38 35.16 3.33 75.11
C SER A 38 35.65 2.72 73.76
N ARG A 39 36.36 3.32 72.77
CA ARG A 39 37.17 4.56 72.56
C ARG A 39 36.99 5.10 71.10
N GLY A 40 37.79 6.11 70.69
CA GLY A 40 38.12 6.51 69.30
C GLY A 40 39.65 6.62 69.10
N PRO A 41 40.23 7.46 68.18
CA PRO A 41 39.61 8.60 67.49
C PRO A 41 39.97 8.86 65.98
N ALA A 42 39.42 9.97 65.46
CA ALA A 42 39.35 10.54 64.10
C ALA A 42 40.64 10.90 63.28
N SER A 43 40.48 11.07 61.95
CA SER A 43 40.87 12.29 61.16
C SER A 43 40.30 12.26 59.71
N GLY A 44 40.64 13.22 58.83
CA GLY A 44 39.85 13.62 57.63
C GLY A 44 40.48 13.47 56.20
N PRO A 45 39.89 14.12 55.16
CA PRO A 45 39.97 13.81 53.70
C PRO A 45 41.15 14.53 52.94
N PRO A 46 41.38 14.45 51.59
CA PRO A 46 40.40 14.24 50.47
C PRO A 46 40.87 13.57 49.12
N SER A 47 39.96 13.63 48.11
CA SER A 47 40.14 13.59 46.62
C SER A 47 40.12 12.24 45.84
N GLY A 48 39.61 12.28 44.59
CA GLY A 48 39.68 11.20 43.58
C GLY A 48 38.31 10.71 43.01
N PRO A 49 38.09 10.67 41.68
CA PRO A 49 36.82 10.24 41.05
C PRO A 49 36.80 8.78 40.51
N PRO A 50 35.62 8.20 40.20
CA PRO A 50 35.47 6.87 39.61
C PRO A 50 35.44 6.87 38.06
N SER A 51 35.71 5.72 37.44
CA SER A 51 35.55 5.46 36.00
C SER A 51 34.32 4.57 35.72
N GLY A 52 33.51 4.94 34.73
CA GLY A 52 32.25 4.26 34.39
C GLY A 52 32.38 3.08 33.40
N PRO A 53 31.24 2.47 32.99
CA PRO A 53 31.18 1.35 32.06
C PRO A 53 31.31 1.79 30.58
N PRO A 54 31.78 0.91 29.67
CA PRO A 54 31.92 1.20 28.24
C PRO A 54 30.63 0.91 27.44
N SER A 55 30.53 1.52 26.25
CA SER A 55 29.43 1.35 25.30
C SER A 55 29.94 1.14 23.87
N GLY A 56 29.19 0.37 23.07
CA GLY A 56 29.28 0.33 21.60
C GLY A 56 30.43 -0.48 20.97
N PRO A 57 30.14 -1.35 19.97
CA PRO A 57 31.16 -1.97 19.13
C PRO A 57 31.42 -1.17 17.84
N PRO A 58 32.67 -0.76 17.55
CA PRO A 58 33.07 -0.29 16.23
C PRO A 58 33.68 -1.42 15.38
N SER A 59 33.35 -1.49 14.09
CA SER A 59 33.97 -2.41 13.14
C SER A 59 35.28 -1.83 12.56
N GLY A 60 36.34 -2.65 12.53
CA GLY A 60 37.66 -2.27 11.98
C GLY A 60 38.69 -3.40 12.14
N PRO A 61 39.40 -3.82 11.08
CA PRO A 61 40.18 -5.06 11.09
C PRO A 61 41.65 -4.88 11.55
N PRO A 62 42.25 -5.86 12.24
CA PRO A 62 43.69 -5.94 12.43
C PRO A 62 44.34 -7.07 11.59
N SER A 63 45.44 -6.74 10.92
CA SER A 63 46.39 -7.72 10.39
C SER A 63 47.32 -8.27 11.51
N GLY A 64 47.78 -9.52 11.38
CA GLY A 64 48.89 -10.08 12.16
C GLY A 64 50.27 -9.68 11.60
N PRO A 65 51.38 -10.43 11.86
CA PRO A 65 51.55 -11.67 12.64
C PRO A 65 52.52 -11.40 13.84
N PRO A 66 53.54 -12.22 14.30
CA PRO A 66 54.29 -13.38 13.75
C PRO A 66 54.02 -14.70 14.54
N SER A 67 54.62 -15.90 14.32
CA SER A 67 55.86 -16.37 13.67
C SER A 67 55.77 -17.88 13.29
N GLY A 68 56.62 -18.38 12.37
CA GLY A 68 56.74 -19.83 12.00
C GLY A 68 58.18 -20.36 12.15
N PRO A 69 58.66 -21.38 11.38
CA PRO A 69 58.03 -22.23 10.35
C PRO A 69 58.09 -23.75 10.84
N PRO A 70 58.63 -24.85 10.21
CA PRO A 70 59.28 -25.14 8.91
C PRO A 70 58.78 -26.37 8.08
N LYS A 71 58.78 -26.22 6.74
CA LYS A 71 59.05 -27.21 5.65
C LYS A 71 58.72 -28.73 5.77
N ARG A 72 57.96 -29.25 4.79
CA ARG A 72 58.29 -30.43 3.94
C ARG A 72 57.44 -30.48 2.64
N SER A 73 57.59 -31.51 1.78
CA SER A 73 57.22 -31.51 0.35
C SER A 73 56.46 -32.83 -0.08
N PRO A 74 56.17 -33.21 -1.36
CA PRO A 74 54.87 -33.82 -1.79
C PRO A 74 55.03 -35.24 -2.45
N PRO A 75 54.13 -35.73 -3.35
CA PRO A 75 52.69 -36.03 -3.26
C PRO A 75 52.45 -37.58 -3.14
N PRO A 76 52.11 -38.47 -4.13
CA PRO A 76 51.46 -38.43 -5.47
C PRO A 76 50.26 -39.42 -5.72
N GLU A 77 49.40 -39.12 -6.73
CA GLU A 77 48.64 -40.07 -7.62
C GLU A 77 47.60 -41.09 -6.99
N ALA A 78 46.71 -41.83 -7.69
CA ALA A 78 46.68 -42.30 -9.08
C ALA A 78 45.29 -42.82 -9.62
N PHE A 79 44.97 -42.57 -10.90
CA PHE A 79 44.37 -43.46 -11.96
C PHE A 79 43.03 -44.27 -11.77
N ALA A 80 42.23 -44.61 -12.81
CA ALA A 80 42.18 -44.22 -14.25
C ALA A 80 40.93 -44.76 -15.04
N LYS A 81 40.49 -43.96 -16.05
CA LYS A 81 39.99 -44.36 -17.41
C LYS A 81 38.68 -45.18 -17.54
N VAL A 82 37.97 -45.27 -18.68
CA VAL A 82 38.38 -45.32 -20.12
C VAL A 82 37.48 -44.48 -21.07
N GLU A 83 38.10 -44.06 -22.19
CA GLU A 83 37.67 -43.29 -23.38
C GLU A 83 36.93 -44.18 -24.43
N PRO A 84 36.70 -43.85 -25.75
CA PRO A 84 37.22 -42.77 -26.65
C PRO A 84 36.10 -42.01 -27.42
N GLU A 85 36.26 -41.11 -28.42
CA GLU A 85 37.28 -40.20 -29.02
C GLU A 85 36.48 -39.15 -29.88
N ILE A 86 36.97 -38.17 -30.68
CA ILE A 86 38.28 -37.89 -31.30
C ILE A 86 38.56 -36.36 -31.43
N GLN A 87 39.44 -36.01 -32.37
CA GLN A 87 40.10 -34.73 -32.72
C GLN A 87 39.25 -33.85 -33.69
N SER A 88 39.62 -32.61 -34.09
CA SER A 88 40.95 -31.95 -34.20
C SER A 88 40.85 -30.40 -34.12
N GLU A 89 41.69 -29.69 -33.33
CA GLU A 89 42.87 -28.87 -33.75
C GLU A 89 42.55 -27.45 -34.33
N GLU A 90 43.33 -26.36 -34.15
CA GLU A 90 44.66 -26.13 -33.52
C GLU A 90 44.93 -24.63 -33.14
N ASN A 91 45.88 -24.38 -32.20
CA ASN A 91 46.86 -23.25 -32.11
C ASN A 91 46.44 -21.72 -32.09
N ASN A 92 46.72 -20.90 -31.05
CA ASN A 92 47.99 -20.25 -30.57
C ASN A 92 48.29 -18.83 -31.18
N ALA A 93 48.92 -17.80 -30.55
CA ALA A 93 49.39 -17.57 -29.15
C ALA A 93 49.76 -16.07 -28.82
N ILE A 94 49.68 -15.68 -27.53
CA ILE A 94 50.63 -14.88 -26.67
C ILE A 94 50.96 -13.36 -26.92
N GLU A 95 51.30 -12.67 -25.81
CA GLU A 95 51.58 -11.23 -25.51
C GLU A 95 53.06 -10.75 -25.78
N PRO A 96 53.69 -9.67 -25.19
CA PRO A 96 53.26 -8.51 -24.34
C PRO A 96 53.96 -7.11 -24.61
N ALA A 97 53.73 -6.11 -23.70
CA ALA A 97 54.68 -5.08 -23.15
C ALA A 97 54.43 -3.53 -23.34
N GLU A 98 54.86 -2.75 -22.32
CA GLU A 98 54.83 -1.26 -22.17
C GLU A 98 56.27 -0.63 -22.30
N PRO A 99 56.67 0.60 -21.83
CA PRO A 99 55.98 1.81 -21.27
C PRO A 99 56.54 3.22 -21.74
N SER A 100 56.24 4.31 -20.98
CA SER A 100 56.86 5.68 -20.94
C SER A 100 56.36 6.77 -21.95
N GLU A 101 56.36 8.10 -21.71
CA GLU A 101 56.65 8.94 -20.51
C GLU A 101 55.99 10.38 -20.52
N THR A 102 55.52 10.86 -19.34
CA THR A 102 55.17 12.25 -18.85
C THR A 102 54.90 13.50 -19.73
N ARG A 103 53.82 14.29 -19.43
CA ARG A 103 53.82 15.69 -18.84
C ARG A 103 52.44 16.44 -18.80
N GLU A 104 52.31 17.46 -17.92
CA GLU A 104 51.13 18.33 -17.62
C GLU A 104 51.51 19.85 -17.52
N PRO A 105 50.62 20.86 -17.19
CA PRO A 105 49.20 21.13 -17.51
C PRO A 105 49.00 22.49 -18.30
N PRO A 106 48.68 23.75 -17.81
CA PRO A 106 48.02 24.35 -16.61
C PRO A 106 46.95 25.52 -16.79
N LYS A 107 45.78 25.43 -16.11
CA LYS A 107 44.96 26.48 -15.40
C LYS A 107 44.52 27.88 -15.99
N ARG A 108 43.18 28.14 -15.98
CA ARG A 108 42.34 29.34 -15.57
C ARG A 108 42.65 30.83 -15.99
N GLY A 109 41.63 31.60 -16.44
CA GLY A 109 41.55 33.11 -16.32
C GLY A 109 40.53 33.93 -17.22
N PRO A 110 39.71 34.89 -16.68
CA PRO A 110 38.81 35.85 -17.42
C PRO A 110 38.95 37.35 -16.92
N PRO A 111 37.98 38.35 -16.93
CA PRO A 111 36.72 38.68 -17.68
C PRO A 111 36.48 40.19 -18.13
N SER A 112 35.49 40.52 -18.99
CA SER A 112 34.91 41.90 -19.23
C SER A 112 33.53 41.86 -19.97
N ARG A 113 32.40 42.53 -19.61
CA ARG A 113 31.97 43.97 -19.56
C ARG A 113 31.96 44.71 -20.93
N GLY A 114 30.90 45.42 -21.41
CA GLY A 114 29.54 45.72 -20.87
C GLY A 114 28.54 46.42 -21.87
N PRO A 115 27.28 46.76 -21.46
CA PRO A 115 26.14 47.28 -22.30
C PRO A 115 25.82 48.79 -22.03
N PRO A 116 24.61 49.43 -22.25
CA PRO A 116 23.29 49.06 -22.87
C PRO A 116 22.56 50.16 -23.76
N SER A 117 21.36 49.88 -24.34
CA SER A 117 20.39 50.94 -24.78
C SER A 117 18.87 50.54 -24.86
N ARG A 118 18.01 51.50 -24.49
CA ARG A 118 16.50 51.60 -24.46
C ARG A 118 15.81 51.24 -25.81
N GLY A 119 14.52 50.85 -26.00
CA GLY A 119 13.22 51.02 -25.27
C GLY A 119 12.29 52.06 -25.98
N PRO A 120 10.92 52.12 -25.88
CA PRO A 120 9.89 51.23 -25.25
C PRO A 120 8.49 51.11 -25.98
N SER A 121 7.55 50.35 -25.37
CA SER A 121 6.06 50.55 -25.25
C SER A 121 5.03 50.63 -26.42
N SER A 122 4.08 49.66 -26.40
CA SER A 122 2.59 49.79 -26.28
C SER A 122 1.62 50.19 -27.42
N ARG A 123 0.52 49.40 -27.50
CA ARG A 123 -0.92 49.73 -27.80
C ARG A 123 -1.31 50.56 -29.06
N GLY A 124 -2.27 50.04 -29.84
CA GLY A 124 -3.24 50.89 -30.57
C GLY A 124 -3.83 50.32 -31.88
N PRO A 125 -5.13 50.53 -32.20
CA PRO A 125 -5.79 50.14 -33.47
C PRO A 125 -6.40 51.39 -34.20
N PRO A 126 -7.38 51.33 -35.14
CA PRO A 126 -7.86 50.29 -36.08
C PRO A 126 -7.99 50.83 -37.57
N THR A 127 -8.85 50.16 -38.38
CA THR A 127 -9.79 50.72 -39.40
C THR A 127 -9.42 50.91 -40.91
N THR A 128 -10.03 50.03 -41.74
CA THR A 128 -10.82 50.26 -42.99
C THR A 128 -10.24 50.74 -44.34
N THR A 129 -10.39 49.85 -45.36
CA THR A 129 -10.80 50.12 -46.78
C THR A 129 -9.84 50.91 -47.71
N ILE A 130 -9.90 50.90 -49.06
CA ILE A 130 -10.95 50.60 -50.07
C ILE A 130 -10.40 49.75 -51.27
N GLU A 131 -11.33 49.08 -51.96
CA GLU A 131 -11.44 48.48 -53.32
C GLU A 131 -10.85 49.28 -54.55
N PRO A 132 -10.95 48.88 -55.87
CA PRO A 132 -12.08 48.16 -56.53
C PRO A 132 -11.85 47.20 -57.75
N GLN A 133 -12.96 46.54 -58.16
CA GLN A 133 -13.38 46.07 -59.53
C GLN A 133 -12.69 44.87 -60.23
N ASN A 134 -13.37 44.09 -61.11
CA ASN A 134 -14.75 43.51 -61.13
C ASN A 134 -14.96 42.60 -62.38
N SER A 135 -15.70 41.49 -62.24
CA SER A 135 -16.70 40.92 -63.18
C SER A 135 -16.98 39.43 -62.81
N ASP A 136 -18.13 39.05 -62.23
CA ASP A 136 -19.40 38.60 -62.89
C ASP A 136 -19.36 37.08 -63.19
N GLU A 137 -20.32 36.19 -62.86
CA GLU A 137 -21.68 36.28 -62.29
C GLU A 137 -22.05 34.98 -61.49
N GLU A 138 -22.79 35.12 -60.37
CA GLU A 138 -23.92 34.31 -59.80
C GLU A 138 -23.89 32.73 -59.74
N GLU A 139 -24.52 32.01 -58.78
CA GLU A 139 -25.48 32.35 -57.71
C GLU A 139 -25.29 31.47 -56.43
N THR A 140 -25.86 32.00 -55.35
CA THR A 140 -26.07 31.67 -53.91
C THR A 140 -26.67 30.27 -53.52
N GLU A 141 -26.95 29.88 -52.26
CA GLU A 141 -27.22 30.54 -50.94
C GLU A 141 -26.63 29.80 -49.70
N ALA A 142 -26.73 30.43 -48.51
CA ALA A 142 -26.66 29.80 -47.18
C ALA A 142 -27.64 30.51 -46.22
N THR A 143 -28.31 29.84 -45.28
CA THR A 143 -27.89 29.66 -43.86
C THR A 143 -29.09 29.14 -43.03
N SER A 144 -28.88 28.73 -41.78
CA SER A 144 -29.97 28.58 -40.79
C SER A 144 -29.53 28.93 -39.36
N PHE A 145 -30.04 30.04 -38.82
CA PHE A 145 -29.76 30.48 -37.43
C PHE A 145 -31.02 30.91 -36.67
N ASP A 146 -32.03 31.47 -37.34
CA ASP A 146 -33.23 32.05 -36.67
C ASP A 146 -34.25 31.03 -36.12
N SER A 147 -34.11 29.74 -36.42
CA SER A 147 -35.02 28.69 -35.92
C SER A 147 -34.99 28.55 -34.37
N ALA A 148 -33.90 28.98 -33.72
CA ALA A 148 -33.71 28.80 -32.29
C ALA A 148 -34.53 29.78 -31.42
N LEU A 149 -34.80 30.99 -31.90
CA LEU A 149 -35.29 32.08 -31.03
C LEU A 149 -36.81 32.06 -30.82
N ALA A 150 -37.58 31.46 -31.73
CA ALA A 150 -39.04 31.45 -31.68
C ALA A 150 -39.65 30.53 -30.60
N LYS A 151 -38.86 29.61 -30.00
CA LYS A 151 -39.36 28.62 -29.03
C LYS A 151 -39.51 29.14 -27.58
N MET A 152 -39.22 30.41 -27.31
CA MET A 152 -39.21 30.96 -25.94
C MET A 152 -40.47 31.74 -25.51
N THR A 153 -41.46 31.92 -26.39
CA THR A 153 -42.69 32.70 -26.08
C THR A 153 -43.95 31.86 -26.26
N GLY A 154 -44.29 31.07 -25.23
CA GLY A 154 -45.45 30.18 -25.26
C GLY A 154 -46.79 30.90 -25.31
N GLN A 155 -47.45 30.87 -26.48
CA GLN A 155 -48.90 31.04 -26.64
C GLN A 155 -49.39 30.04 -27.67
N GLU A 156 -50.32 29.17 -27.27
CA GLU A 156 -50.96 28.21 -28.17
C GLU A 156 -52.06 28.89 -29.01
N LYS A 157 -52.30 28.31 -30.18
CA LYS A 157 -53.62 28.34 -30.82
C LYS A 157 -53.94 26.94 -31.32
N GLU A 158 -55.12 26.46 -30.95
CA GLU A 158 -55.68 25.23 -31.49
C GLU A 158 -55.88 25.38 -33.01
N VAL A 159 -55.53 24.32 -33.75
CA VAL A 159 -56.01 24.10 -35.12
C VAL A 159 -56.74 22.76 -35.10
N ILE A 160 -58.03 22.81 -35.42
CA ILE A 160 -58.87 21.61 -35.49
C ILE A 160 -58.45 20.81 -36.74
N VAL A 161 -58.11 19.54 -36.55
CA VAL A 161 -57.84 18.60 -37.63
C VAL A 161 -59.14 17.87 -37.97
N ASP A 162 -59.45 17.76 -39.26
CA ASP A 162 -60.64 17.01 -39.71
C ASP A 162 -60.37 15.50 -39.63
N ALA A 163 -61.28 14.76 -39.00
CA ALA A 163 -61.13 13.32 -38.78
C ALA A 163 -61.36 12.50 -40.05
N GLU A 164 -62.11 13.02 -41.04
CA GLU A 164 -62.38 12.27 -42.28
C GLU A 164 -61.15 12.21 -43.21
N GLU A 165 -60.29 13.23 -43.22
CA GLU A 165 -59.06 13.21 -44.03
C GLU A 165 -57.99 12.25 -43.50
N LEU A 166 -57.93 12.06 -42.18
CA LEU A 166 -56.98 11.13 -41.55
C LEU A 166 -57.38 9.67 -41.82
N ALA A 167 -58.65 9.33 -41.60
CA ALA A 167 -59.17 7.99 -41.86
C ALA A 167 -59.09 7.59 -43.34
N ALA A 168 -59.22 8.55 -44.26
CA ALA A 168 -59.06 8.31 -45.69
C ALA A 168 -57.61 7.96 -46.11
N LYS A 169 -56.59 8.37 -45.34
CA LYS A 169 -55.18 8.01 -45.57
C LYS A 169 -54.86 6.61 -45.05
N GLU A 170 -55.22 6.31 -43.80
CA GLU A 170 -54.99 4.98 -43.21
C GLU A 170 -55.67 3.87 -44.03
N ALA A 171 -56.88 4.12 -44.54
CA ALA A 171 -57.62 3.20 -45.41
C ALA A 171 -57.01 3.02 -46.82
N ALA A 172 -56.09 3.90 -47.25
CA ALA A 172 -55.38 3.80 -48.52
C ALA A 172 -54.06 3.02 -48.39
N GLU A 173 -53.30 3.26 -47.32
CA GLU A 173 -52.01 2.58 -47.07
C GLU A 173 -52.19 1.08 -46.79
N ILE A 174 -53.16 0.71 -45.93
CA ILE A 174 -53.49 -0.71 -45.65
C ILE A 174 -53.82 -1.48 -46.93
N LYS A 175 -54.48 -0.82 -47.90
CA LYS A 175 -54.91 -1.45 -49.14
C LYS A 175 -53.76 -1.65 -50.14
N ALA A 176 -52.72 -0.82 -50.07
CA ALA A 176 -51.50 -1.01 -50.86
C ALA A 176 -50.68 -2.21 -50.35
N GLU A 177 -50.50 -2.32 -49.02
CA GLU A 177 -49.78 -3.46 -48.42
C GLU A 177 -50.48 -4.81 -48.67
N GLU A 178 -51.80 -4.84 -48.80
CA GLU A 178 -52.55 -6.08 -49.04
C GLU A 178 -52.52 -6.51 -50.52
N GLU A 179 -52.46 -5.58 -51.49
CA GLU A 179 -52.31 -5.92 -52.92
C GLU A 179 -50.87 -6.38 -53.26
N GLU A 180 -49.82 -5.81 -52.66
CA GLU A 180 -48.44 -6.30 -52.85
C GLU A 180 -48.24 -7.72 -52.30
N ARG A 181 -48.85 -8.06 -51.15
CA ARG A 181 -48.75 -9.40 -50.54
C ARG A 181 -49.39 -10.50 -51.39
N ILE A 182 -50.39 -10.19 -52.21
CA ILE A 182 -51.09 -11.18 -53.05
C ILE A 182 -50.30 -11.49 -54.33
N ILE A 183 -49.59 -10.50 -54.90
CA ILE A 183 -48.77 -10.70 -56.12
C ILE A 183 -47.54 -11.58 -55.83
N ALA A 184 -47.05 -11.59 -54.59
CA ALA A 184 -45.87 -12.36 -54.19
C ALA A 184 -46.09 -13.89 -54.06
N SER A 185 -47.34 -14.40 -54.10
CA SER A 185 -47.64 -15.79 -53.67
C SER A 185 -48.04 -16.80 -54.77
N GLU A 186 -48.05 -16.45 -56.06
CA GLU A 186 -48.53 -17.35 -57.13
C GLU A 186 -47.46 -17.76 -58.19
N ASN A 187 -46.16 -17.68 -57.88
CA ASN A 187 -45.10 -18.13 -58.80
C ASN A 187 -44.02 -19.03 -58.16
N GLU A 188 -44.39 -19.88 -57.18
CA GLU A 188 -43.57 -21.04 -56.84
C GLU A 188 -43.61 -22.09 -57.97
N LYS A 189 -42.60 -22.06 -58.83
CA LYS A 189 -42.17 -23.24 -59.60
C LYS A 189 -40.75 -23.61 -59.20
N TRP A 190 -40.55 -24.91 -59.04
CA TRP A 190 -39.27 -25.50 -58.67
C TRP A 190 -38.28 -25.36 -59.83
N GLU A 191 -37.30 -24.48 -59.66
CA GLU A 191 -35.98 -24.61 -60.25
C GLU A 191 -35.02 -25.00 -59.13
N GLU A 192 -34.02 -25.83 -59.43
CA GLU A 192 -32.98 -26.19 -58.46
C GLU A 192 -32.16 -24.93 -58.15
N PRO A 193 -31.69 -24.71 -56.90
CA PRO A 193 -30.96 -23.50 -56.57
C PRO A 193 -29.67 -23.43 -57.40
N GLU A 194 -29.57 -22.44 -58.28
CA GLU A 194 -28.30 -22.07 -58.91
C GLU A 194 -27.31 -21.74 -57.78
N GLU A 195 -26.11 -22.30 -57.85
CA GLU A 195 -25.05 -21.99 -56.89
C GLU A 195 -24.70 -20.50 -57.03
N GLU A 196 -24.90 -19.70 -55.98
CA GLU A 196 -24.42 -18.31 -55.96
C GLU A 196 -22.89 -18.36 -56.12
N ASP A 197 -22.38 -17.94 -57.29
CA ASP A 197 -20.95 -17.77 -57.56
C ASP A 197 -20.33 -16.86 -56.48
N GLU A 198 -19.69 -17.45 -55.46
CA GLU A 198 -19.11 -16.69 -54.36
C GLU A 198 -18.00 -15.76 -54.89
N GLU A 199 -18.29 -14.45 -54.96
CA GLU A 199 -17.27 -13.45 -55.32
C GLU A 199 -16.01 -13.65 -54.46
N PRO A 200 -14.82 -13.77 -55.07
CA PRO A 200 -13.62 -14.15 -54.34
C PRO A 200 -13.31 -13.15 -53.21
N LEU A 201 -13.09 -13.69 -52.01
CA LEU A 201 -12.79 -12.90 -50.82
C LEU A 201 -11.59 -11.95 -51.07
N PRO A 202 -11.64 -10.70 -50.57
CA PRO A 202 -10.68 -9.67 -50.93
C PRO A 202 -9.25 -10.07 -50.54
N GLU A 203 -8.33 -10.14 -51.50
CA GLU A 203 -6.97 -10.58 -51.23
C GLU A 203 -6.28 -9.70 -50.18
N ILE A 204 -5.72 -10.34 -49.14
CA ILE A 204 -4.89 -9.68 -48.14
C ILE A 204 -3.46 -9.66 -48.67
N GLU A 205 -3.07 -8.47 -49.13
CA GLU A 205 -1.72 -8.13 -49.57
C GLU A 205 -0.66 -8.56 -48.53
N PRO A 206 0.46 -9.16 -48.97
CA PRO A 206 1.56 -9.48 -48.08
C PRO A 206 2.25 -8.22 -47.56
N LEU A 207 2.82 -8.30 -46.36
CA LEU A 207 3.50 -7.18 -45.72
C LEU A 207 4.70 -6.69 -46.56
N PRO A 208 4.85 -5.36 -46.81
CA PRO A 208 6.01 -4.83 -47.50
C PRO A 208 7.31 -5.14 -46.74
N LYS A 209 8.37 -5.45 -47.48
CA LYS A 209 9.68 -5.83 -46.91
C LYS A 209 10.61 -4.65 -46.61
N GLU A 210 10.29 -3.47 -47.13
CA GLU A 210 11.07 -2.25 -46.96
C GLU A 210 10.47 -1.38 -45.85
N ALA A 211 11.32 -0.90 -44.93
CA ALA A 211 10.91 -0.02 -43.84
C ALA A 211 10.50 1.38 -44.35
N ALA A 212 9.62 2.04 -43.61
CA ALA A 212 9.24 3.42 -43.90
C ALA A 212 10.39 4.40 -43.60
N GLU A 213 10.45 5.51 -44.33
CA GLU A 213 11.36 6.61 -44.02
C GLU A 213 11.12 7.13 -42.59
N GLY A 214 12.14 7.05 -41.73
CA GLY A 214 12.00 7.40 -40.32
C GLY A 214 11.24 6.36 -39.49
N SER A 215 11.29 5.08 -39.86
CA SER A 215 10.79 3.97 -39.05
C SER A 215 11.66 2.72 -39.22
N ARG A 216 11.62 1.83 -38.23
CA ARG A 216 12.09 0.44 -38.36
C ARG A 216 11.10 -0.45 -39.12
N TYR A 217 9.83 -0.04 -39.22
CA TYR A 217 8.72 -0.85 -39.72
C TYR A 217 8.24 -0.42 -41.11
N PRO A 218 7.68 -1.34 -41.93
CA PRO A 218 7.08 -1.00 -43.22
C PRO A 218 5.83 -0.14 -43.07
N LYS A 219 5.38 0.48 -44.18
CA LYS A 219 4.06 1.09 -44.28
C LYS A 219 3.00 0.01 -44.43
N LEU A 220 2.16 -0.16 -43.41
CA LEU A 220 1.12 -1.18 -43.30
C LEU A 220 -0.18 -0.69 -43.94
N SER A 221 -0.84 -1.55 -44.70
CA SER A 221 -2.23 -1.36 -45.14
C SER A 221 -3.21 -1.89 -44.08
N LYS A 222 -4.38 -1.25 -43.94
CA LYS A 222 -5.47 -1.80 -43.12
C LYS A 222 -6.12 -2.96 -43.89
N ALA A 223 -6.34 -4.10 -43.23
CA ALA A 223 -7.00 -5.25 -43.83
C ALA A 223 -8.38 -4.88 -44.42
N LYS A 224 -8.61 -5.30 -45.67
CA LYS A 224 -9.81 -4.98 -46.47
C LYS A 224 -10.97 -5.92 -46.13
N THR A 225 -11.52 -5.84 -44.91
CA THR A 225 -12.56 -6.75 -44.40
C THR A 225 -14.00 -6.36 -44.79
N GLY A 226 -14.20 -5.33 -45.63
CA GLY A 226 -15.52 -4.78 -45.97
C GLY A 226 -16.39 -5.58 -46.95
N ARG A 227 -15.99 -6.80 -47.33
CA ARG A 227 -16.75 -7.76 -48.16
C ARG A 227 -17.02 -9.09 -47.46
N LEU A 228 -16.76 -9.18 -46.15
CA LEU A 228 -17.04 -10.38 -45.37
C LEU A 228 -18.54 -10.48 -45.08
N LYS A 229 -19.04 -11.71 -44.94
CA LYS A 229 -20.42 -11.98 -44.51
C LYS A 229 -20.60 -11.46 -43.08
N ASP A 230 -21.79 -10.95 -42.76
CA ASP A 230 -22.10 -10.52 -41.40
C ASP A 230 -21.93 -11.68 -40.42
N ALA A 231 -21.40 -11.36 -39.23
CA ALA A 231 -21.03 -12.33 -38.22
C ALA A 231 -21.75 -12.01 -36.89
N PRO A 232 -22.30 -13.02 -36.19
CA PRO A 232 -22.99 -12.81 -34.92
C PRO A 232 -22.04 -12.46 -33.76
N LEU A 233 -20.72 -12.65 -33.94
CA LEU A 233 -19.71 -12.36 -32.92
C LEU A 233 -18.71 -11.29 -33.40
N THR A 234 -18.26 -10.44 -32.49
CA THR A 234 -17.17 -9.47 -32.71
C THR A 234 -15.99 -9.77 -31.78
N GLY A 235 -14.80 -9.94 -32.33
CA GLY A 235 -13.56 -10.21 -31.58
C GLY A 235 -12.65 -9.00 -31.52
N HIS A 236 -12.54 -8.39 -30.34
CA HIS A 236 -11.67 -7.25 -30.08
C HIS A 236 -10.25 -7.73 -29.81
N ILE A 237 -9.36 -7.53 -30.77
CA ILE A 237 -7.92 -7.80 -30.62
C ILE A 237 -7.25 -6.54 -30.08
N VAL A 238 -6.79 -6.58 -28.83
CA VAL A 238 -6.23 -5.45 -28.10
C VAL A 238 -4.72 -5.66 -27.93
N PRO A 239 -3.87 -4.94 -28.69
CA PRO A 239 -2.43 -5.04 -28.52
C PRO A 239 -1.94 -4.27 -27.31
N HIS A 240 -1.07 -4.91 -26.54
CA HIS A 240 -0.53 -4.41 -25.29
C HIS A 240 0.89 -4.98 -25.05
N THR A 241 1.53 -4.50 -23.99
CA THR A 241 2.57 -5.24 -23.27
C THR A 241 2.13 -5.29 -21.81
N HIS A 242 2.46 -6.35 -21.08
CA HIS A 242 2.59 -6.24 -19.64
C HIS A 242 4.02 -5.74 -19.34
N TRP A 243 4.21 -4.89 -18.33
CA TRP A 243 5.51 -4.29 -18.07
C TRP A 243 5.84 -4.18 -16.58
N ASP A 244 6.30 -5.30 -16.03
CA ASP A 244 6.85 -5.36 -14.67
C ASP A 244 8.06 -4.44 -14.58
N ARG A 245 8.02 -3.50 -13.63
CA ARG A 245 9.01 -2.44 -13.51
C ARG A 245 10.36 -2.96 -13.02
N ALA A 246 10.31 -3.97 -12.17
CA ALA A 246 11.40 -4.85 -11.78
C ALA A 246 10.81 -6.24 -11.43
N TRP A 247 11.58 -7.30 -11.66
CA TRP A 247 11.16 -8.70 -11.42
C TRP A 247 12.39 -9.63 -11.43
N TYR A 248 12.50 -10.54 -12.40
CA TYR A 248 13.67 -11.40 -12.64
C TYR A 248 14.90 -10.64 -13.18
N LEU A 249 14.76 -9.33 -13.41
CA LEU A 249 15.86 -8.38 -13.59
C LEU A 249 15.61 -7.13 -12.71
N PRO A 250 16.67 -6.46 -12.23
CA PRO A 250 16.52 -5.17 -11.55
C PRO A 250 16.07 -4.05 -12.51
N PHE A 251 15.40 -3.06 -11.94
CA PHE A 251 14.78 -1.91 -12.63
C PHE A 251 15.58 -1.35 -13.81
N GLN A 252 16.87 -1.05 -13.66
CA GLN A 252 17.68 -0.44 -14.73
C GLN A 252 17.81 -1.34 -15.98
N LYS A 253 17.81 -2.67 -15.83
CA LYS A 253 17.86 -3.61 -16.97
C LYS A 253 16.52 -3.66 -17.72
N TYR A 254 15.40 -3.49 -17.03
CA TYR A 254 14.10 -3.29 -17.68
C TYR A 254 13.99 -1.91 -18.31
N ARG A 255 14.36 -0.83 -17.62
CA ARG A 255 14.32 0.53 -18.18
C ARG A 255 15.11 0.65 -19.50
N TYR A 256 16.25 -0.04 -19.61
CA TYR A 256 16.99 -0.15 -20.87
C TYR A 256 16.14 -0.74 -22.01
N ARG A 257 15.41 -1.84 -21.75
CA ARG A 257 14.50 -2.48 -22.73
C ARG A 257 13.26 -1.64 -23.01
N LEU A 258 12.72 -0.97 -22.01
CA LEU A 258 11.54 -0.09 -22.12
C LEU A 258 11.78 1.04 -23.14
N VAL A 259 12.99 1.61 -23.16
CA VAL A 259 13.38 2.63 -24.14
C VAL A 259 13.34 2.09 -25.57
N GLU A 260 13.80 0.87 -25.79
CA GLU A 260 13.73 0.21 -27.11
C GLU A 260 12.28 -0.08 -27.52
N LEU A 261 11.47 -0.65 -26.61
CA LEU A 261 10.06 -0.95 -26.87
C LEU A 261 9.24 0.31 -27.19
N VAL A 262 9.45 1.41 -26.45
CA VAL A 262 8.67 2.64 -26.65
C VAL A 262 9.16 3.41 -27.89
N ASP A 263 10.45 3.41 -28.21
CA ASP A 263 10.94 3.95 -29.50
C ASP A 263 10.33 3.16 -30.68
N ASP A 264 10.39 1.81 -30.65
CA ASP A 264 9.74 0.93 -31.65
C ASP A 264 8.23 1.23 -31.77
N LEU A 265 7.52 1.35 -30.64
CA LEU A 265 6.07 1.57 -30.57
C LEU A 265 5.66 2.92 -31.16
N LEU A 266 6.35 4.01 -30.80
CA LEU A 266 6.06 5.34 -31.34
C LEU A 266 6.26 5.38 -32.85
N ASP A 267 7.35 4.78 -33.35
CA ASP A 267 7.65 4.70 -34.77
C ASP A 267 6.62 3.87 -35.54
N LEU A 268 6.18 2.71 -35.00
CA LEU A 268 5.14 1.88 -35.59
C LEU A 268 3.81 2.64 -35.66
N MET A 269 3.39 3.26 -34.56
CA MET A 269 2.09 3.93 -34.45
C MET A 269 2.02 5.20 -35.29
N GLU A 270 3.06 6.03 -35.32
CA GLU A 270 3.03 7.29 -36.07
C GLU A 270 3.05 7.09 -37.59
N ASN A 271 3.78 6.08 -38.08
CA ASN A 271 3.85 5.77 -39.52
C ASN A 271 2.63 5.02 -40.04
N ASN A 272 1.88 4.31 -39.18
CA ASN A 272 0.78 3.42 -39.57
C ASN A 272 -0.58 3.80 -38.95
N PRO A 273 -1.05 5.07 -39.06
CA PRO A 273 -2.19 5.59 -38.31
C PRO A 273 -3.53 4.88 -38.58
N THR A 274 -3.72 4.33 -39.79
CA THR A 274 -4.96 3.66 -40.19
C THR A 274 -4.92 2.14 -39.98
N ALA A 275 -3.72 1.54 -40.03
CA ALA A 275 -3.53 0.09 -39.93
C ALA A 275 -3.31 -0.37 -38.48
N TYR A 276 -2.64 0.43 -37.66
CA TYR A 276 -2.33 0.14 -36.25
C TYR A 276 -2.96 1.22 -35.35
N PRO A 277 -4.31 1.30 -35.24
CA PRO A 277 -4.99 2.43 -34.63
C PRO A 277 -4.65 2.66 -33.16
N SER A 278 -4.57 1.60 -32.35
CA SER A 278 -4.50 1.65 -30.88
C SER A 278 -3.39 0.78 -30.28
N PHE A 279 -2.97 1.09 -29.05
CA PHE A 279 -2.14 0.25 -28.18
C PHE A 279 -2.40 0.57 -26.70
N GLU A 280 -2.46 -0.45 -25.84
CA GLU A 280 -2.60 -0.30 -24.38
C GLU A 280 -1.23 -0.36 -23.71
N LEU A 281 -0.78 0.72 -23.07
CA LEU A 281 0.46 0.74 -22.30
C LEU A 281 0.21 0.34 -20.84
N ASP A 282 -0.25 -0.90 -20.68
CA ASP A 282 -0.31 -1.66 -19.43
C ASP A 282 -1.11 -1.05 -18.25
N GLY A 283 -2.02 -0.11 -18.48
CA GLY A 283 -2.85 0.45 -17.40
C GLY A 283 -2.11 1.33 -16.37
N GLN A 284 -0.80 1.52 -16.51
CA GLN A 284 0.07 2.30 -15.63
C GLN A 284 0.62 3.56 -16.35
N THR A 285 1.16 4.52 -15.59
CA THR A 285 1.73 5.77 -16.15
C THR A 285 3.19 6.01 -15.77
N ILE A 286 3.74 5.29 -14.78
CA ILE A 286 5.14 5.42 -14.37
C ILE A 286 6.12 5.11 -15.51
N VAL A 287 5.78 4.15 -16.39
CA VAL A 287 6.58 3.76 -17.56
C VAL A 287 6.83 4.94 -18.52
N LEU A 288 5.95 5.93 -18.55
CA LEU A 288 6.16 7.17 -19.32
C LEU A 288 7.21 8.07 -18.66
N GLU A 289 7.24 8.14 -17.32
CA GLU A 289 8.25 8.91 -16.59
C GLU A 289 9.62 8.22 -16.66
N ASP A 290 9.66 6.89 -16.50
CA ASP A 290 10.89 6.08 -16.63
C ASP A 290 11.49 6.16 -18.05
N TYR A 291 10.64 6.22 -19.08
CA TYR A 291 11.07 6.45 -20.47
C TYR A 291 11.54 7.89 -20.72
N LEU A 292 10.78 8.90 -20.28
CA LEU A 292 11.08 10.31 -20.55
C LEU A 292 12.24 10.86 -19.71
N GLU A 293 12.69 10.18 -18.66
CA GLU A 293 13.99 10.45 -18.02
C GLU A 293 15.16 10.19 -19.00
N VAL A 294 15.01 9.24 -19.93
CA VAL A 294 16.02 8.87 -20.93
C VAL A 294 15.77 9.55 -22.29
N LYS A 295 14.51 9.76 -22.67
CA LYS A 295 14.05 10.27 -23.98
C LYS A 295 13.12 11.51 -23.88
N PRO A 296 13.50 12.59 -23.16
CA PRO A 296 12.63 13.74 -22.93
C PRO A 296 12.12 14.41 -24.23
N GLU A 297 12.85 14.29 -25.33
CA GLU A 297 12.47 14.79 -26.66
C GLU A 297 11.19 14.15 -27.22
N ASN A 298 10.86 12.92 -26.81
CA ASN A 298 9.72 12.17 -27.34
C ASN A 298 8.39 12.46 -26.60
N ALA A 299 8.39 13.33 -25.58
CA ALA A 299 7.20 13.74 -24.83
C ALA A 299 6.05 14.24 -25.73
N GLY A 300 6.36 15.05 -26.74
CA GLY A 300 5.37 15.57 -27.69
C GLY A 300 4.82 14.51 -28.68
N ARG A 301 5.52 13.38 -28.87
CA ARG A 301 5.02 12.24 -29.66
C ARG A 301 3.97 11.47 -28.86
N ILE A 302 4.28 11.18 -27.59
CA ILE A 302 3.38 10.55 -26.62
C ILE A 302 2.11 11.38 -26.46
N GLU A 303 2.24 12.68 -26.14
CA GLU A 303 1.10 13.59 -25.95
C GLU A 303 0.15 13.59 -27.16
N LYS A 304 0.71 13.61 -28.38
CA LYS A 304 -0.01 13.59 -29.66
C LYS A 304 -0.72 12.26 -29.96
N LEU A 305 -0.27 11.13 -29.41
CA LEU A 305 -0.94 9.83 -29.53
C LEU A 305 -2.00 9.63 -28.45
N VAL A 306 -1.71 10.03 -27.20
CA VAL A 306 -2.64 9.97 -26.06
C VAL A 306 -3.86 10.87 -26.32
N LYS A 307 -3.66 12.14 -26.72
CA LYS A 307 -4.75 13.06 -27.10
C LYS A 307 -5.60 12.62 -28.29
N LYS A 308 -5.18 11.58 -29.03
CA LYS A 308 -5.93 10.98 -30.14
C LYS A 308 -6.63 9.66 -29.76
N GLY A 309 -6.56 9.23 -28.50
CA GLY A 309 -7.09 7.92 -28.08
C GLY A 309 -6.38 6.74 -28.74
N ARG A 310 -5.11 6.92 -29.13
CA ARG A 310 -4.33 5.89 -29.81
C ARG A 310 -3.38 5.15 -28.87
N LEU A 311 -2.66 5.89 -28.02
CA LEU A 311 -1.85 5.31 -26.96
C LEU A 311 -2.63 5.46 -25.65
N ASN A 312 -3.14 4.35 -25.12
CA ASN A 312 -3.91 4.33 -23.90
C ASN A 312 -2.97 4.11 -22.70
N ILE A 313 -3.14 4.93 -21.66
CA ILE A 313 -2.22 5.04 -20.52
C ILE A 313 -3.02 5.18 -19.22
N GLY A 314 -2.50 4.70 -18.09
CA GLY A 314 -3.27 4.69 -16.84
C GLY A 314 -4.51 3.77 -16.92
N PRO A 315 -5.36 3.74 -15.88
CA PRO A 315 -5.61 4.81 -14.92
C PRO A 315 -4.63 4.90 -13.73
N TRP A 316 -3.77 3.91 -13.52
CA TRP A 316 -2.88 3.86 -12.35
C TRP A 316 -1.56 4.62 -12.57
N TYR A 317 -0.81 4.84 -11.49
CA TYR A 317 0.60 5.20 -11.55
C TYR A 317 1.48 3.96 -11.75
N VAL A 318 1.31 2.95 -10.89
CA VAL A 318 1.93 1.60 -10.97
C VAL A 318 0.86 0.52 -10.89
N LEU A 319 1.17 -0.73 -11.25
CA LEU A 319 0.27 -1.88 -11.06
C LEU A 319 0.54 -2.59 -9.72
N PRO A 320 -0.32 -2.45 -8.71
CA PRO A 320 0.01 -2.84 -7.34
C PRO A 320 -0.47 -4.24 -6.96
N ASP A 321 0.13 -4.82 -5.91
CA ASP A 321 -0.60 -5.79 -5.10
C ASP A 321 -1.63 -5.05 -4.23
N GLU A 322 -2.91 -5.44 -4.33
CA GLU A 322 -4.00 -4.71 -3.69
C GLU A 322 -4.11 -4.95 -2.18
N PHE A 323 -3.62 -6.09 -1.71
CA PHE A 323 -3.71 -6.51 -0.32
C PHE A 323 -2.67 -5.80 0.55
N ILE A 324 -1.39 -5.86 0.13
CA ILE A 324 -0.24 -5.41 0.92
C ILE A 324 -0.15 -3.88 1.01
N VAL A 325 -0.52 -3.14 -0.05
CA VAL A 325 -0.36 -1.67 -0.07
C VAL A 325 -1.44 -0.93 0.73
N GLY A 326 -2.63 -1.52 0.88
CA GLY A 326 -3.74 -0.93 1.63
C GLY A 326 -4.53 0.16 0.89
N GLY A 327 -5.74 0.45 1.39
CA GLY A 327 -6.76 1.22 0.67
C GLY A 327 -6.36 2.65 0.29
N GLU A 328 -5.70 3.40 1.19
CA GLU A 328 -5.32 4.78 0.89
C GLU A 328 -4.17 4.84 -0.13
N ALA A 329 -3.27 3.86 -0.15
CA ALA A 329 -2.23 3.75 -1.18
C ALA A 329 -2.82 3.46 -2.56
N LEU A 330 -3.83 2.58 -2.67
CA LEU A 330 -4.57 2.38 -3.92
C LEU A 330 -5.21 3.69 -4.43
N VAL A 331 -5.75 4.51 -3.52
CA VAL A 331 -6.27 5.84 -3.87
C VAL A 331 -5.14 6.80 -4.27
N ARG A 332 -3.96 6.78 -3.63
CA ARG A 332 -2.81 7.60 -4.06
C ARG A 332 -2.25 7.16 -5.41
N ASN A 333 -2.28 5.87 -5.70
CA ASN A 333 -1.88 5.30 -6.98
C ASN A 333 -2.80 5.82 -8.11
N LEU A 334 -4.12 5.80 -7.92
CA LEU A 334 -5.09 6.37 -8.88
C LEU A 334 -5.00 7.92 -8.98
N LEU A 335 -4.81 8.61 -7.85
CA LEU A 335 -4.65 10.08 -7.82
C LEU A 335 -3.33 10.55 -8.46
N MET A 336 -2.26 9.75 -8.39
CA MET A 336 -1.00 10.02 -9.08
C MET A 336 -1.11 9.62 -10.57
N GLY A 337 -1.81 8.54 -10.89
CA GLY A 337 -2.06 8.07 -12.26
C GLY A 337 -2.88 9.06 -13.07
N ASP A 338 -4.03 9.50 -12.56
CA ASP A 338 -4.88 10.55 -13.16
C ASP A 338 -4.09 11.85 -13.40
N ARG A 339 -3.39 12.36 -12.39
CA ARG A 339 -2.60 13.60 -12.50
C ARG A 339 -1.42 13.47 -13.47
N THR A 340 -0.84 12.28 -13.60
CA THR A 340 0.24 12.01 -14.57
C THR A 340 -0.31 11.87 -15.99
N ALA A 341 -1.40 11.12 -16.19
CA ALA A 341 -2.08 10.95 -17.47
C ALA A 341 -2.62 12.27 -18.05
N LYS A 342 -3.15 13.16 -17.19
CA LYS A 342 -3.60 14.52 -17.56
C LYS A 342 -2.49 15.39 -18.14
N ARG A 343 -1.20 15.14 -17.85
CA ARG A 343 -0.06 15.83 -18.49
C ARG A 343 0.09 15.47 -19.97
N TRP A 344 -0.32 14.25 -20.34
CA TRP A 344 -0.15 13.70 -21.69
C TRP A 344 -1.42 13.74 -22.54
N GLY A 345 -2.60 13.85 -21.93
CA GLY A 345 -3.86 14.10 -22.64
C GLY A 345 -5.11 13.48 -22.03
N GLY A 346 -4.96 12.59 -21.06
CA GLY A 346 -6.03 11.79 -20.49
C GLY A 346 -5.56 10.38 -20.17
N ARG A 347 -6.41 9.61 -19.50
CA ARG A 347 -6.18 8.21 -19.10
C ARG A 347 -7.12 7.27 -19.86
N SER A 348 -6.88 5.96 -19.77
CA SER A 348 -7.89 4.95 -20.05
C SER A 348 -8.95 4.97 -18.93
N GLU A 349 -10.24 4.96 -19.31
CA GLU A 349 -11.38 4.96 -18.37
C GLU A 349 -11.85 3.54 -17.99
N VAL A 350 -10.94 2.57 -18.08
CA VAL A 350 -11.13 1.17 -17.70
C VAL A 350 -10.18 0.82 -16.57
N GLY A 351 -10.66 0.23 -15.48
CA GLY A 351 -9.80 -0.33 -14.46
C GLY A 351 -9.08 -1.57 -14.99
N TYR A 352 -7.75 -1.55 -15.01
CA TYR A 352 -6.93 -2.68 -15.47
C TYR A 352 -5.77 -2.91 -14.51
N VAL A 353 -5.68 -4.10 -13.95
CA VAL A 353 -4.50 -4.65 -13.27
C VAL A 353 -4.51 -6.14 -13.62
N PRO A 354 -3.74 -6.61 -14.61
CA PRO A 354 -3.93 -7.93 -15.19
C PRO A 354 -3.51 -9.08 -14.28
N ASP A 355 -2.36 -8.96 -13.59
CA ASP A 355 -1.75 -10.08 -12.87
C ASP A 355 -1.55 -9.95 -11.33
N PRO A 356 -2.26 -9.07 -10.58
CA PRO A 356 -2.10 -9.03 -9.13
C PRO A 356 -2.65 -10.32 -8.52
N PHE A 357 -2.22 -10.65 -7.31
CA PHE A 357 -2.40 -11.98 -6.72
C PHE A 357 -3.75 -12.11 -6.00
N GLY A 358 -4.81 -11.75 -6.72
CA GLY A 358 -6.17 -11.56 -6.25
C GLY A 358 -6.52 -10.07 -6.06
N HIS A 359 -7.78 -9.80 -5.72
CA HIS A 359 -8.32 -8.43 -5.62
C HIS A 359 -9.18 -8.21 -4.37
N VAL A 360 -9.08 -7.02 -3.77
CA VAL A 360 -9.72 -6.70 -2.48
C VAL A 360 -11.22 -6.41 -2.59
N ALA A 361 -12.00 -6.79 -1.57
CA ALA A 361 -13.47 -6.66 -1.58
C ALA A 361 -13.99 -5.21 -1.78
N GLN A 362 -13.20 -4.20 -1.42
CA GLN A 362 -13.54 -2.77 -1.61
C GLN A 362 -13.06 -2.19 -2.95
N LEU A 363 -12.36 -2.94 -3.82
CA LEU A 363 -11.88 -2.40 -5.09
C LEU A 363 -13.00 -1.82 -5.97
N PRO A 364 -14.23 -2.38 -6.04
CA PRO A 364 -15.33 -1.74 -6.76
C PRO A 364 -15.71 -0.35 -6.22
N ALA A 365 -15.52 -0.09 -4.92
CA ALA A 365 -15.73 1.24 -4.33
C ALA A 365 -14.55 2.18 -4.61
N ILE A 366 -13.32 1.66 -4.61
CA ILE A 366 -12.10 2.43 -4.94
C ILE A 366 -12.13 2.86 -6.42
N LEU A 367 -12.37 1.91 -7.35
CA LEU A 367 -12.49 2.18 -8.78
C LEU A 367 -13.65 3.15 -9.06
N LYS A 368 -14.84 2.91 -8.49
CA LYS A 368 -16.00 3.77 -8.73
C LYS A 368 -15.84 5.16 -8.13
N GLY A 369 -15.15 5.26 -6.99
CA GLY A 369 -14.72 6.52 -6.40
C GLY A 369 -13.62 7.24 -7.17
N ALA A 370 -12.92 6.57 -8.09
CA ALA A 370 -12.02 7.17 -9.07
C ALA A 370 -12.64 7.30 -10.47
N GLY A 371 -13.98 7.34 -10.55
CA GLY A 371 -14.76 7.54 -11.77
C GLY A 371 -14.97 6.29 -12.64
N LEU A 372 -14.15 5.26 -12.47
CA LEU A 372 -14.12 4.05 -13.30
C LEU A 372 -15.38 3.20 -13.07
N ASP A 373 -16.03 2.75 -14.14
CA ASP A 373 -17.25 1.92 -14.05
C ASP A 373 -17.08 0.46 -14.47
N SER A 374 -15.87 0.11 -14.91
CA SER A 374 -15.49 -1.20 -15.45
C SER A 374 -14.14 -1.67 -14.92
N PHE A 375 -13.96 -2.99 -14.89
CA PHE A 375 -12.73 -3.66 -14.46
C PHE A 375 -12.45 -4.89 -15.34
N ILE A 376 -11.22 -5.01 -15.84
CA ILE A 376 -10.73 -6.17 -16.61
C ILE A 376 -9.60 -6.82 -15.80
N PHE A 377 -9.69 -8.14 -15.59
CA PHE A 377 -8.81 -8.88 -14.67
C PHE A 377 -8.59 -10.34 -15.08
N THR A 378 -7.60 -11.00 -14.47
CA THR A 378 -7.23 -12.40 -14.80
C THR A 378 -7.40 -13.39 -13.64
N ARG A 379 -7.12 -12.99 -12.39
CA ARG A 379 -6.97 -13.92 -11.25
C ARG A 379 -8.13 -13.82 -10.25
N GLY A 380 -8.29 -14.87 -9.43
CA GLY A 380 -9.13 -14.81 -8.23
C GLY A 380 -10.62 -15.14 -8.39
N ALA A 381 -11.12 -15.35 -9.60
CA ALA A 381 -12.49 -15.79 -9.84
C ALA A 381 -12.70 -17.25 -9.39
N GLY A 382 -13.85 -17.54 -8.79
CA GLY A 382 -14.27 -18.91 -8.45
C GLY A 382 -15.12 -19.56 -9.57
N PRO A 383 -15.47 -20.84 -9.44
CA PRO A 383 -16.21 -21.60 -10.48
C PRO A 383 -17.56 -20.98 -10.89
N TRP A 384 -18.14 -20.13 -10.04
CA TRP A 384 -19.34 -19.33 -10.35
C TRP A 384 -19.17 -18.42 -11.58
N ILE A 385 -17.95 -18.12 -12.03
CA ILE A 385 -17.69 -17.31 -13.22
C ILE A 385 -18.22 -17.96 -14.52
N GLN A 386 -18.37 -19.30 -14.53
CA GLN A 386 -19.03 -20.04 -15.61
C GLN A 386 -20.53 -19.75 -15.66
N GLU A 387 -21.20 -19.61 -14.50
CA GLU A 387 -22.60 -19.19 -14.44
C GLU A 387 -22.76 -17.71 -14.83
N ALA A 388 -21.79 -16.86 -14.49
CA ALA A 388 -21.75 -15.48 -14.99
C ALA A 388 -21.53 -15.40 -16.51
N GLY A 389 -20.80 -16.34 -17.10
CA GLY A 389 -20.39 -16.32 -18.51
C GLY A 389 -19.29 -15.28 -18.78
N GLY A 390 -18.33 -15.18 -17.86
CA GLY A 390 -17.15 -14.29 -17.94
C GLY A 390 -17.36 -12.83 -17.53
N VAL A 391 -18.61 -12.34 -17.45
CA VAL A 391 -18.93 -10.93 -17.17
C VAL A 391 -19.98 -10.81 -16.06
N PHE A 392 -19.76 -9.93 -15.09
CA PHE A 392 -20.65 -9.78 -13.92
C PHE A 392 -20.66 -8.35 -13.34
N ASN A 393 -21.65 -8.05 -12.50
CA ASN A 393 -21.58 -6.91 -11.59
C ASN A 393 -20.79 -7.33 -10.34
N TRP A 394 -19.62 -6.76 -10.14
CA TRP A 394 -18.87 -6.92 -8.89
C TRP A 394 -19.23 -5.78 -7.94
N TYR A 395 -19.76 -6.14 -6.76
CA TYR A 395 -20.16 -5.21 -5.72
C TYR A 395 -19.12 -5.12 -4.62
N ALA A 396 -18.93 -3.89 -4.11
CA ALA A 396 -18.16 -3.61 -2.91
C ALA A 396 -18.85 -4.16 -1.64
N SER A 397 -18.15 -4.10 -0.51
CA SER A 397 -18.67 -4.55 0.79
C SER A 397 -19.96 -3.84 1.23
N ASP A 398 -20.23 -2.61 0.75
CA ASP A 398 -21.51 -1.88 0.98
C ASP A 398 -22.73 -2.52 0.30
N GLY A 399 -22.51 -3.52 -0.55
CA GLY A 399 -23.54 -4.26 -1.31
C GLY A 399 -24.29 -3.42 -2.35
N LYS A 400 -23.88 -2.17 -2.63
CA LYS A 400 -24.59 -1.19 -3.47
C LYS A 400 -23.68 -0.63 -4.56
N THR A 401 -22.48 -0.21 -4.21
CA THR A 401 -21.45 0.29 -5.12
C THR A 401 -20.88 -0.87 -5.92
N LYS A 402 -20.65 -0.66 -7.23
CA LYS A 402 -20.27 -1.73 -8.15
C LYS A 402 -19.51 -1.23 -9.38
N VAL A 403 -18.81 -2.16 -10.03
CA VAL A 403 -18.25 -2.04 -11.38
C VAL A 403 -18.70 -3.21 -12.27
N LEU A 404 -18.63 -3.03 -13.59
CA LEU A 404 -18.75 -4.11 -14.57
C LEU A 404 -17.42 -4.86 -14.67
N ALA A 405 -17.36 -6.08 -14.13
CA ALA A 405 -16.15 -6.88 -14.10
C ALA A 405 -16.13 -7.91 -15.24
N VAL A 406 -14.96 -8.09 -15.87
CA VAL A 406 -14.71 -8.98 -17.01
C VAL A 406 -13.47 -9.83 -16.73
N GLN A 407 -13.60 -11.16 -16.72
CA GLN A 407 -12.44 -12.06 -16.69
C GLN A 407 -11.86 -12.21 -18.11
N GLN A 408 -10.53 -12.10 -18.25
CA GLN A 408 -9.84 -12.42 -19.51
C GLN A 408 -9.74 -13.95 -19.70
N VAL A 409 -10.08 -14.43 -20.90
CA VAL A 409 -10.20 -15.87 -21.18
C VAL A 409 -9.17 -16.33 -22.22
N PRO A 410 -8.33 -17.35 -21.94
CA PRO A 410 -8.10 -17.98 -20.64
C PRO A 410 -7.20 -17.15 -19.70
N ASP A 411 -6.57 -16.10 -20.22
CA ASP A 411 -5.54 -15.28 -19.57
C ASP A 411 -5.38 -13.94 -20.32
N TYR A 412 -4.66 -12.95 -19.76
CA TYR A 412 -4.39 -11.69 -20.46
C TYR A 412 -3.48 -11.82 -21.71
N PRO A 413 -2.44 -12.69 -21.74
CA PRO A 413 -1.53 -12.79 -22.87
C PRO A 413 -2.02 -13.84 -23.89
N ASN A 414 -3.33 -13.91 -24.12
CA ASN A 414 -3.94 -15.03 -24.85
C ASN A 414 -3.50 -15.11 -26.33
N LEU A 415 -2.96 -14.03 -26.90
CA LEU A 415 -2.31 -13.97 -28.22
C LEU A 415 -0.80 -13.60 -28.18
N MET A 416 -0.09 -13.85 -27.07
CA MET A 416 1.34 -13.54 -26.86
C MET A 416 2.31 -13.88 -28.02
N ALA A 417 2.02 -14.95 -28.76
CA ALA A 417 2.88 -15.52 -29.80
C ALA A 417 2.06 -15.83 -31.05
N TRP A 418 1.10 -14.96 -31.39
CA TRP A 418 0.18 -15.19 -32.50
C TRP A 418 0.91 -15.14 -33.85
N GLY A 419 0.93 -16.27 -34.56
CA GLY A 419 1.76 -16.48 -35.75
C GLY A 419 3.23 -16.79 -35.46
N PHE A 420 3.56 -16.99 -34.19
CA PHE A 420 4.88 -17.38 -33.67
C PHE A 420 4.80 -18.67 -32.83
N GLU A 421 3.74 -19.48 -32.99
CA GLU A 421 3.51 -20.65 -32.13
C GLU A 421 4.63 -21.70 -32.22
N GLU A 422 5.28 -21.84 -33.37
CA GLU A 422 6.45 -22.72 -33.59
C GLU A 422 7.78 -22.11 -33.09
N ARG A 423 7.81 -20.78 -32.88
CA ARG A 423 8.98 -20.01 -32.44
C ARG A 423 8.58 -18.99 -31.37
N PRO A 424 8.06 -19.45 -30.21
CA PRO A 424 7.45 -18.55 -29.22
C PRO A 424 8.46 -17.59 -28.59
N LEU A 425 9.77 -17.88 -28.68
CA LEU A 425 10.86 -17.03 -28.17
C LEU A 425 11.37 -15.98 -29.17
N ASP A 426 10.98 -16.04 -30.45
CA ASP A 426 11.36 -15.01 -31.43
C ASP A 426 10.73 -13.66 -31.04
N ARG A 427 11.45 -12.56 -31.29
CA ARG A 427 10.89 -11.21 -31.08
C ARG A 427 9.70 -10.98 -32.02
N LYS A 428 8.62 -10.41 -31.49
CA LYS A 428 7.36 -10.19 -32.23
C LYS A 428 7.43 -9.04 -33.25
N ASP A 429 8.58 -8.38 -33.37
CA ASP A 429 8.83 -7.27 -34.30
C ASP A 429 9.23 -7.72 -35.73
N THR A 430 9.49 -9.01 -35.95
CA THR A 430 9.75 -9.56 -37.30
C THR A 430 8.48 -9.74 -38.13
N LEU A 431 8.63 -9.79 -39.45
CA LEU A 431 7.54 -9.98 -40.43
C LEU A 431 7.27 -11.47 -40.77
N ASP A 432 8.10 -12.37 -40.24
CA ASP A 432 8.12 -13.80 -40.54
C ASP A 432 7.23 -14.59 -39.57
N VAL A 433 5.98 -14.85 -39.99
CA VAL A 433 4.92 -15.49 -39.17
C VAL A 433 4.25 -16.66 -39.89
N ASN A 434 3.90 -17.71 -39.14
CA ASN A 434 3.11 -18.84 -39.61
C ASN A 434 1.61 -18.51 -39.46
N VAL A 435 0.89 -18.35 -40.58
CA VAL A 435 -0.54 -17.98 -40.56
C VAL A 435 -1.41 -19.16 -40.12
N ASP A 436 -1.05 -20.39 -40.45
CA ASP A 436 -1.88 -21.57 -40.18
C ASP A 436 -1.94 -21.86 -38.67
N THR A 437 -0.79 -21.81 -37.98
CA THR A 437 -0.74 -21.95 -36.52
C THR A 437 -1.41 -20.79 -35.79
N ALA A 438 -1.40 -19.58 -36.38
CA ALA A 438 -2.15 -18.43 -35.88
C ALA A 438 -3.66 -18.68 -35.94
N MET A 439 -4.17 -19.28 -37.03
CA MET A 439 -5.59 -19.62 -37.16
C MET A 439 -5.98 -20.74 -36.19
N GLU A 440 -5.14 -21.77 -36.03
CA GLU A 440 -5.36 -22.79 -34.99
C GLU A 440 -5.36 -22.19 -33.57
N ARG A 441 -4.45 -21.26 -33.25
CA ARG A 441 -4.42 -20.58 -31.94
C ARG A 441 -5.72 -19.82 -31.71
N MET A 442 -6.26 -19.16 -32.74
CA MET A 442 -7.55 -18.48 -32.64
C MET A 442 -8.71 -19.47 -32.44
N GLN A 443 -8.80 -20.56 -33.20
CA GLN A 443 -9.83 -21.59 -33.00
C GLN A 443 -9.80 -22.13 -31.56
N ARG A 444 -8.61 -22.50 -31.06
CA ARG A 444 -8.40 -22.96 -29.67
C ARG A 444 -8.77 -21.93 -28.59
N LEU A 445 -8.92 -20.66 -28.93
CA LEU A 445 -9.40 -19.62 -28.02
C LEU A 445 -10.92 -19.43 -28.12
N LEU A 446 -11.52 -19.58 -29.32
CA LEU A 446 -12.98 -19.64 -29.50
C LEU A 446 -13.57 -20.84 -28.75
N ASP A 447 -12.97 -22.02 -28.91
CA ASP A 447 -13.34 -23.26 -28.21
C ASP A 447 -13.34 -23.07 -26.68
N LYS A 448 -12.41 -22.27 -26.16
CA LYS A 448 -12.30 -21.93 -24.72
C LYS A 448 -13.37 -20.96 -24.26
N HIS A 449 -13.79 -20.00 -25.09
CA HIS A 449 -14.91 -19.11 -24.74
C HIS A 449 -16.22 -19.92 -24.70
N GLU A 450 -16.45 -20.83 -25.64
CA GLU A 450 -17.59 -21.75 -25.62
C GLU A 450 -17.56 -22.67 -24.37
N ALA A 451 -16.42 -23.31 -24.08
CA ALA A 451 -16.26 -24.18 -22.90
C ALA A 451 -16.36 -23.44 -21.55
N MET A 452 -16.08 -22.14 -21.50
CA MET A 452 -16.31 -21.27 -20.33
C MET A 452 -17.77 -20.81 -20.19
N GLY A 453 -18.64 -21.11 -21.17
CA GLY A 453 -20.02 -20.64 -21.19
C GLY A 453 -20.11 -19.12 -21.41
N TRP A 454 -19.20 -18.53 -22.19
CA TRP A 454 -19.17 -17.10 -22.50
C TRP A 454 -20.49 -16.65 -23.15
N LYS A 455 -21.07 -15.56 -22.63
CA LYS A 455 -22.41 -15.07 -23.02
C LYS A 455 -22.42 -13.84 -23.93
N PRO A 456 -21.49 -12.88 -23.82
CA PRO A 456 -21.44 -11.75 -24.73
C PRO A 456 -21.17 -12.13 -26.19
N GLU A 457 -21.86 -11.48 -27.12
CA GLU A 457 -21.53 -11.51 -28.57
C GLU A 457 -20.21 -10.77 -28.88
N VAL A 458 -19.56 -10.22 -27.86
CA VAL A 458 -18.34 -9.40 -27.90
C VAL A 458 -17.24 -10.13 -27.11
N LEU A 459 -16.16 -10.55 -27.77
CA LEU A 459 -15.05 -11.30 -27.19
C LEU A 459 -13.79 -10.41 -27.08
N LEU A 460 -12.93 -10.68 -26.09
CA LEU A 460 -11.70 -9.93 -25.82
C LEU A 460 -10.46 -10.83 -25.97
N PHE A 461 -9.50 -10.36 -26.77
CA PHE A 461 -8.22 -11.06 -26.97
C PHE A 461 -7.05 -10.09 -26.78
N GLY A 462 -6.19 -10.38 -25.81
CA GLY A 462 -4.99 -9.60 -25.53
C GLY A 462 -3.81 -10.10 -26.36
N GLN A 463 -3.33 -9.27 -27.30
CA GLN A 463 -2.11 -9.53 -28.05
C GLN A 463 -0.94 -8.84 -27.35
N GLY A 464 -0.19 -9.61 -26.57
CA GLY A 464 0.90 -9.13 -25.73
C GLY A 464 1.26 -10.17 -24.67
N SER A 465 2.33 -9.88 -23.91
CA SER A 465 2.71 -10.53 -22.65
C SER A 465 3.71 -9.62 -21.94
N ASP A 466 4.28 -10.13 -20.86
CA ASP A 466 5.45 -9.65 -20.14
C ASP A 466 6.57 -9.24 -21.11
N HIS A 467 6.85 -7.95 -21.13
CA HIS A 467 7.94 -7.28 -21.86
C HIS A 467 7.94 -7.49 -23.40
N THR A 468 6.79 -7.79 -24.02
CA THR A 468 6.68 -8.04 -25.47
C THR A 468 6.68 -6.76 -26.33
N HIS A 469 7.59 -6.67 -27.30
CA HIS A 469 7.58 -5.62 -28.32
C HIS A 469 6.30 -5.67 -29.19
N PRO A 470 5.83 -4.52 -29.72
CA PRO A 470 4.64 -4.45 -30.56
C PRO A 470 4.81 -5.20 -31.89
N GLN A 471 3.72 -5.83 -32.36
CA GLN A 471 3.75 -6.78 -33.48
C GLN A 471 3.30 -6.13 -34.81
N PRO A 472 4.19 -5.79 -35.76
CA PRO A 472 3.81 -5.12 -37.01
C PRO A 472 2.97 -6.00 -37.95
N THR A 473 3.00 -7.33 -37.77
CA THR A 473 2.18 -8.26 -38.57
C THR A 473 0.71 -8.29 -38.15
N LEU A 474 0.37 -7.66 -37.02
CA LEU A 474 -0.96 -7.75 -36.41
C LEU A 474 -2.12 -7.39 -37.37
N PRO A 475 -2.07 -6.29 -38.16
CA PRO A 475 -3.19 -5.95 -39.04
C PRO A 475 -3.45 -6.98 -40.14
N MET A 476 -2.39 -7.67 -40.61
CA MET A 476 -2.49 -8.78 -41.56
C MET A 476 -3.12 -10.01 -40.90
N LEU A 477 -2.70 -10.38 -39.69
CA LEU A 477 -3.24 -11.53 -38.96
C LEU A 477 -4.73 -11.35 -38.60
N ILE A 478 -5.13 -10.15 -38.17
CA ILE A 478 -6.54 -9.79 -37.93
C ILE A 478 -7.40 -9.94 -39.20
N GLY A 479 -6.85 -9.52 -40.35
CA GLY A 479 -7.50 -9.74 -41.64
C GLY A 479 -7.64 -11.22 -41.98
N LYS A 480 -6.55 -12.00 -41.87
CA LYS A 480 -6.55 -13.44 -42.17
C LYS A 480 -7.50 -14.21 -41.27
N ALA A 481 -7.57 -13.87 -39.98
CA ALA A 481 -8.56 -14.40 -39.04
C ALA A 481 -9.99 -14.09 -39.47
N SER A 482 -10.28 -12.83 -39.81
CA SER A 482 -11.62 -12.42 -40.27
C SER A 482 -12.06 -13.15 -41.55
N GLN A 483 -11.12 -13.56 -42.40
CA GLN A 483 -11.38 -14.39 -43.58
C GLN A 483 -11.57 -15.87 -43.23
N ASN A 484 -10.69 -16.44 -42.41
CA ASN A 484 -10.75 -17.84 -41.99
C ASN A 484 -12.03 -18.16 -41.19
N PHE A 485 -12.54 -17.18 -40.43
CA PHE A 485 -13.74 -17.29 -39.60
C PHE A 485 -14.93 -16.47 -40.14
N ASN A 486 -14.94 -16.19 -41.45
CA ASN A 486 -15.99 -15.44 -42.15
C ASN A 486 -17.40 -15.96 -41.82
N GLY A 487 -18.35 -15.06 -41.55
CA GLY A 487 -19.72 -15.39 -41.11
C GLY A 487 -19.86 -15.95 -39.69
N LYS A 488 -18.77 -16.30 -38.99
CA LYS A 488 -18.80 -16.74 -37.57
C LYS A 488 -18.41 -15.63 -36.62
N ILE A 489 -17.26 -15.02 -36.83
CA ILE A 489 -16.72 -13.93 -35.99
C ILE A 489 -15.91 -12.95 -36.84
N LYS A 490 -16.14 -11.65 -36.60
CA LYS A 490 -15.43 -10.55 -37.24
C LYS A 490 -14.39 -10.00 -36.26
N PHE A 491 -13.11 -9.98 -36.64
CA PHE A 491 -12.05 -9.47 -35.77
C PHE A 491 -11.68 -8.03 -36.11
N GLU A 492 -11.35 -7.24 -35.09
CA GLU A 492 -10.86 -5.87 -35.25
C GLU A 492 -9.66 -5.57 -34.35
N HIS A 493 -8.80 -4.67 -34.83
CA HIS A 493 -7.76 -4.04 -34.01
C HIS A 493 -8.44 -2.97 -33.16
N SER A 494 -8.47 -3.19 -31.84
CA SER A 494 -9.33 -2.47 -30.91
C SER A 494 -8.58 -1.99 -29.65
N SER A 495 -9.32 -1.57 -28.63
CA SER A 495 -8.82 -1.06 -27.36
C SER A 495 -9.70 -1.53 -26.19
N PHE A 496 -9.19 -1.49 -24.95
CA PHE A 496 -10.02 -1.82 -23.78
C PHE A 496 -11.25 -0.89 -23.65
N PRO A 497 -11.15 0.44 -23.86
CA PRO A 497 -12.34 1.30 -23.90
C PRO A 497 -13.33 0.93 -25.00
N ALA A 498 -12.87 0.60 -26.22
CA ALA A 498 -13.76 0.21 -27.32
C ALA A 498 -14.48 -1.13 -27.05
N TYR A 499 -13.75 -2.11 -26.49
CA TYR A 499 -14.34 -3.37 -26.04
C TYR A 499 -15.38 -3.16 -24.93
N ILE A 500 -15.10 -2.33 -23.92
CA ILE A 500 -16.03 -2.06 -22.82
C ILE A 500 -17.29 -1.33 -23.29
N GLU A 501 -17.20 -0.38 -24.22
CA GLU A 501 -18.39 0.28 -24.78
C GLU A 501 -19.20 -0.66 -25.70
N ALA A 502 -18.54 -1.52 -26.48
CA ALA A 502 -19.22 -2.59 -27.23
C ALA A 502 -19.94 -3.58 -26.30
N LEU A 503 -19.30 -3.98 -25.20
CA LEU A 503 -19.88 -4.85 -24.17
C LEU A 503 -21.05 -4.18 -23.44
N LYS A 504 -20.97 -2.88 -23.12
CA LYS A 504 -22.09 -2.09 -22.57
C LYS A 504 -23.26 -1.98 -23.56
N GLY A 505 -22.96 -1.84 -24.86
CA GLY A 505 -23.94 -1.88 -25.95
C GLY A 505 -24.68 -3.22 -26.00
N TRP A 506 -23.95 -4.34 -26.03
CA TRP A 506 -24.52 -5.69 -25.95
C TRP A 506 -25.34 -5.92 -24.68
N LEU A 507 -24.85 -5.41 -23.54
CA LEU A 507 -25.48 -5.55 -22.23
C LEU A 507 -26.87 -4.89 -22.18
N GLY A 508 -26.96 -3.61 -22.58
CA GLY A 508 -28.20 -2.84 -22.62
C GLY A 508 -28.98 -2.87 -21.31
N LYS A 509 -30.05 -3.69 -21.25
CA LYS A 509 -30.91 -3.89 -20.06
C LYS A 509 -30.91 -5.34 -19.53
N LYS A 510 -29.98 -6.20 -19.99
CA LYS A 510 -29.89 -7.61 -19.56
C LYS A 510 -29.59 -7.71 -18.06
N LYS A 511 -30.20 -8.69 -17.37
CA LYS A 511 -29.90 -8.99 -15.97
C LYS A 511 -28.57 -9.76 -15.90
N MET A 512 -27.60 -9.22 -15.17
CA MET A 512 -26.29 -9.84 -14.99
C MET A 512 -26.17 -10.58 -13.65
N PHE A 513 -25.19 -11.48 -13.59
CA PHE A 513 -24.73 -12.09 -12.35
C PHE A 513 -24.26 -11.01 -11.34
N ARG A 514 -24.40 -11.29 -10.05
CA ARG A 514 -23.94 -10.44 -8.95
C ARG A 514 -22.91 -11.21 -8.13
N TYR A 515 -21.71 -10.65 -8.02
CA TYR A 515 -20.70 -11.10 -7.06
C TYR A 515 -20.43 -10.01 -6.03
N GLN A 516 -20.05 -10.39 -4.80
CA GLN A 516 -19.65 -9.50 -3.72
C GLN A 516 -18.65 -10.24 -2.84
N GLY A 517 -17.54 -9.57 -2.48
CA GLY A 517 -16.41 -10.18 -1.77
C GLY A 517 -15.10 -10.06 -2.55
N GLU A 518 -14.04 -10.67 -2.00
CA GLU A 518 -12.68 -10.70 -2.56
C GLU A 518 -12.60 -11.63 -3.78
N LEU A 519 -11.83 -11.25 -4.79
CA LEU A 519 -11.45 -12.16 -5.87
C LEU A 519 -10.12 -12.83 -5.48
N HIS A 520 -10.19 -13.85 -4.62
CA HIS A 520 -9.02 -14.56 -4.05
C HIS A 520 -9.20 -16.10 -4.13
N SER A 521 -9.78 -16.60 -5.22
CA SER A 521 -9.98 -18.05 -5.49
C SER A 521 -8.93 -18.61 -6.45
N GLY A 522 -8.23 -19.69 -6.06
CA GLY A 522 -7.23 -20.39 -6.88
C GLY A 522 -7.78 -21.40 -7.89
N TRP A 523 -9.02 -21.22 -8.33
CA TRP A 523 -9.79 -22.24 -9.04
C TRP A 523 -9.18 -22.64 -10.40
N ASP A 524 -8.89 -21.66 -11.26
CA ASP A 524 -8.37 -21.85 -12.61
C ASP A 524 -6.94 -21.29 -12.81
N ARG A 525 -6.43 -20.47 -11.89
CA ARG A 525 -5.06 -19.91 -11.84
C ARG A 525 -4.53 -19.86 -10.39
N ASN A 526 -3.20 -19.77 -10.25
CA ASN A 526 -2.55 -19.63 -8.95
C ASN A 526 -2.79 -18.23 -8.33
N ILE A 527 -2.83 -18.17 -7.00
CA ILE A 527 -3.08 -16.98 -6.17
C ILE A 527 -1.88 -16.64 -5.26
N LEU A 528 -0.88 -17.52 -5.15
CA LEU A 528 0.48 -17.14 -4.74
C LEU A 528 0.56 -16.48 -3.34
N SER A 529 -0.27 -16.89 -2.39
CA SER A 529 -0.47 -16.18 -1.12
C SER A 529 0.73 -16.19 -0.16
N GLY A 530 1.83 -16.89 -0.47
CA GLY A 530 3.08 -16.82 0.28
C GLY A 530 3.84 -15.49 0.11
N VAL A 531 3.45 -14.66 -0.86
CA VAL A 531 3.93 -13.27 -1.00
C VAL A 531 3.63 -12.40 0.22
N PHE A 532 2.61 -12.74 1.01
CA PHE A 532 2.23 -11.99 2.21
C PHE A 532 3.30 -12.06 3.31
N SER A 533 4.13 -13.11 3.35
CA SER A 533 5.27 -13.25 4.28
C SER A 533 6.66 -13.16 3.63
N ALA A 534 6.77 -13.25 2.31
CA ALA A 534 8.05 -13.08 1.63
C ALA A 534 8.63 -11.68 1.91
N ARG A 535 9.87 -11.64 2.43
CA ARG A 535 10.59 -10.40 2.77
C ARG A 535 9.77 -9.42 3.63
N LEU A 536 9.21 -9.90 4.74
CA LEU A 536 8.37 -9.11 5.67
C LEU A 536 8.96 -7.76 6.13
N TYR A 537 10.27 -7.55 6.06
CA TYR A 537 10.88 -6.24 6.33
C TYR A 537 10.38 -5.14 5.37
N LEU A 538 10.10 -5.47 4.10
CA LEU A 538 9.54 -4.55 3.11
C LEU A 538 8.11 -4.12 3.46
N LYS A 539 7.29 -5.07 3.93
CA LYS A 539 5.92 -4.83 4.40
C LYS A 539 5.90 -3.88 5.61
N ARG A 540 6.85 -4.06 6.54
CA ARG A 540 7.00 -3.22 7.75
C ARG A 540 7.53 -1.83 7.44
N ALA A 541 8.51 -1.71 6.54
CA ALA A 541 8.97 -0.43 6.02
C ALA A 541 7.83 0.34 5.32
N ASN A 542 7.01 -0.36 4.53
CA ASN A 542 5.85 0.22 3.86
C ASN A 542 4.83 0.82 4.85
N ASP A 543 4.35 0.04 5.83
CA ASP A 543 3.41 0.54 6.85
C ASP A 543 4.01 1.72 7.64
N GLN A 544 5.27 1.60 8.08
CA GLN A 544 5.95 2.65 8.84
C GLN A 544 6.06 3.97 8.05
N THR A 545 6.65 3.94 6.85
CA THR A 545 6.87 5.14 6.03
C THR A 545 5.55 5.74 5.55
N MET A 546 4.55 4.91 5.22
CA MET A 546 3.20 5.40 4.92
C MET A 546 2.56 6.10 6.12
N ARG A 547 2.66 5.55 7.35
CA ARG A 547 2.11 6.21 8.55
C ARG A 547 2.84 7.50 8.91
N VAL A 548 4.17 7.56 8.76
CA VAL A 548 4.91 8.83 8.91
C VAL A 548 4.36 9.89 7.96
N LEU A 549 4.16 9.57 6.68
CA LEU A 549 3.63 10.52 5.70
C LEU A 549 2.14 10.87 5.94
N ARG A 550 1.28 9.85 6.07
CA ARG A 550 -0.20 9.92 6.20
C ARG A 550 -0.66 10.51 7.54
N ASP A 551 -0.14 9.98 8.64
CA ASP A 551 -0.60 10.33 9.99
C ASP A 551 0.05 11.63 10.47
N ARG A 552 1.36 11.81 10.22
CA ARG A 552 2.12 12.96 10.70
C ARG A 552 2.24 14.06 9.64
N ILE A 553 3.03 13.84 8.59
CA ILE A 553 3.47 14.93 7.69
C ILE A 553 2.31 15.60 6.94
N GLU A 554 1.33 14.82 6.45
CA GLU A 554 0.15 15.34 5.78
C GLU A 554 -0.78 16.13 6.71
N GLN A 555 -1.02 15.65 7.92
CA GLN A 555 -1.86 16.36 8.89
C GLN A 555 -1.24 17.69 9.33
N LEU A 556 0.06 17.68 9.65
CA LEU A 556 0.81 18.90 9.99
C LEU A 556 0.83 19.89 8.81
N SER A 557 0.92 19.38 7.58
CA SER A 557 0.80 20.19 6.36
C SER A 557 -0.60 20.82 6.22
N ALA A 558 -1.67 20.06 6.47
CA ALA A 558 -3.05 20.54 6.41
C ALA A 558 -3.33 21.64 7.44
N ILE A 559 -2.84 21.46 8.66
CA ILE A 559 -2.94 22.44 9.74
C ILE A 559 -2.17 23.72 9.39
N SER A 560 -0.91 23.61 8.94
CA SER A 560 -0.13 24.79 8.56
C SER A 560 -0.78 25.54 7.38
N CYS A 561 -1.23 24.83 6.35
CA CYS A 561 -1.94 25.43 5.21
C CYS A 561 -3.23 26.15 5.64
N ALA A 562 -4.02 25.56 6.55
CA ALA A 562 -5.23 26.17 7.12
C ALA A 562 -4.96 27.45 7.95
N HIS A 563 -3.70 27.76 8.23
CA HIS A 563 -3.28 28.96 8.96
C HIS A 563 -2.38 29.90 8.13
N GLY A 564 -2.26 29.66 6.82
CA GLY A 564 -1.50 30.50 5.89
C GLY A 564 -0.03 30.13 5.74
N GLY A 565 0.40 28.98 6.29
CA GLY A 565 1.69 28.36 5.99
C GLY A 565 1.79 27.88 4.54
N ARG A 566 2.99 27.51 4.10
CA ARG A 566 3.26 27.23 2.68
C ARG A 566 2.73 25.85 2.26
N PHE A 567 1.86 25.82 1.26
CA PHE A 567 1.52 24.59 0.54
C PHE A 567 2.76 23.95 -0.10
N ARG A 568 2.96 22.65 0.14
CA ARG A 568 4.14 21.87 -0.26
C ARG A 568 3.78 20.65 -1.13
N GLY A 569 2.69 20.72 -1.89
CA GLY A 569 2.15 19.61 -2.71
C GLY A 569 3.22 18.79 -3.43
N GLU A 570 4.04 19.42 -4.28
CA GLU A 570 5.12 18.76 -5.04
C GLU A 570 6.13 17.98 -4.18
N ARG A 571 6.34 18.35 -2.90
CA ARG A 571 7.21 17.63 -1.96
C ARG A 571 6.50 16.46 -1.28
N LEU A 572 5.21 16.60 -0.97
CA LEU A 572 4.37 15.50 -0.50
C LEU A 572 4.23 14.44 -1.62
N ASP A 573 4.00 14.90 -2.85
CA ASP A 573 3.97 14.06 -4.04
C ASP A 573 5.33 13.40 -4.32
N LEU A 574 6.47 14.05 -4.03
CA LEU A 574 7.79 13.42 -4.13
C LEU A 574 7.96 12.27 -3.12
N ALA A 575 7.55 12.45 -1.86
CA ALA A 575 7.57 11.38 -0.87
C ALA A 575 6.63 10.22 -1.26
N TRP A 576 5.41 10.53 -1.72
CA TRP A 576 4.48 9.52 -2.25
C TRP A 576 5.00 8.82 -3.50
N ARG A 577 5.77 9.49 -4.37
CA ARG A 577 6.39 8.87 -5.55
C ARG A 577 7.41 7.81 -5.17
N GLU A 578 8.27 8.06 -4.18
CA GLU A 578 9.23 7.06 -3.71
C GLU A 578 8.53 5.85 -3.05
N ILE A 579 7.44 6.07 -2.29
CA ILE A 579 6.61 4.98 -1.75
C ILE A 579 5.92 4.19 -2.87
N LEU A 580 5.19 4.86 -3.77
CA LEU A 580 4.45 4.21 -4.86
C LEU A 580 5.39 3.50 -5.86
N ARG A 581 6.67 3.92 -5.97
CA ARG A 581 7.69 3.23 -6.75
C ARG A 581 8.04 1.85 -6.21
N ASN A 582 7.81 1.61 -4.91
CA ASN A 582 7.93 0.30 -4.26
C ASN A 582 6.61 -0.49 -4.25
N HIS A 583 5.53 0.05 -4.82
CA HIS A 583 4.22 -0.61 -4.87
C HIS A 583 3.93 -1.47 -6.11
N PRO A 584 4.73 -1.57 -7.20
CA PRO A 584 4.53 -2.62 -8.20
C PRO A 584 4.40 -4.00 -7.55
N HIS A 585 3.53 -4.86 -8.07
CA HIS A 585 3.23 -6.13 -7.43
C HIS A 585 4.49 -6.99 -7.17
N ASP A 586 5.37 -7.21 -8.17
CA ASP A 586 6.64 -7.95 -7.96
C ASP A 586 7.70 -7.23 -7.08
N ASP A 587 7.64 -5.91 -6.92
CA ASP A 587 8.43 -5.17 -5.92
C ASP A 587 7.87 -5.50 -4.51
N ILE A 588 6.60 -5.14 -4.22
CA ILE A 588 6.05 -5.20 -2.86
C ILE A 588 5.78 -6.62 -2.34
N CYS A 589 5.46 -7.56 -3.23
CA CYS A 589 5.30 -8.97 -2.90
C CYS A 589 6.62 -9.63 -2.45
N GLY A 590 7.78 -9.02 -2.74
CA GLY A 590 9.09 -9.54 -2.33
C GLY A 590 9.64 -10.64 -3.25
N CYS A 591 9.03 -10.82 -4.43
CA CYS A 591 9.24 -11.92 -5.37
C CYS A 591 10.05 -11.51 -6.62
N SER A 592 10.93 -10.52 -6.47
CA SER A 592 11.95 -10.13 -7.44
C SER A 592 13.34 -10.71 -7.12
N VAL A 593 14.35 -10.34 -7.92
CA VAL A 593 15.77 -10.53 -7.55
C VAL A 593 16.19 -9.64 -6.36
N ASP A 594 17.30 -9.95 -5.70
CA ASP A 594 17.76 -9.19 -4.53
C ASP A 594 18.03 -7.71 -4.84
N GLU A 595 18.65 -7.41 -5.99
CA GLU A 595 18.99 -6.02 -6.36
C GLU A 595 17.74 -5.12 -6.52
N THR A 596 16.55 -5.69 -6.75
CA THR A 596 15.28 -4.94 -6.76
C THR A 596 14.90 -4.46 -5.36
N HIS A 597 15.11 -5.30 -4.35
CA HIS A 597 14.71 -5.01 -2.97
C HIS A 597 15.73 -4.12 -2.24
N ASP A 598 17.00 -4.18 -2.62
CA ASP A 598 18.00 -3.17 -2.24
C ASP A 598 17.58 -1.77 -2.74
N ASP A 599 17.11 -1.70 -3.98
CA ASP A 599 16.57 -0.48 -4.61
C ASP A 599 15.33 0.03 -3.86
N MET A 600 14.46 -0.87 -3.37
CA MET A 600 13.29 -0.50 -2.56
C MET A 600 13.65 0.06 -1.18
N ASP A 601 14.61 -0.54 -0.49
CA ASP A 601 15.12 -0.05 0.81
C ASP A 601 15.67 1.38 0.68
N VAL A 602 16.41 1.66 -0.40
CA VAL A 602 16.85 3.02 -0.75
C VAL A 602 15.66 3.97 -0.98
N ARG A 603 14.63 3.55 -1.71
CA ARG A 603 13.41 4.36 -1.97
C ARG A 603 12.62 4.65 -0.68
N PHE A 604 12.47 3.70 0.25
CA PHE A 604 11.86 3.97 1.56
C PHE A 604 12.71 4.96 2.38
N LYS A 605 14.04 4.79 2.38
CA LYS A 605 14.97 5.73 3.04
C LYS A 605 14.91 7.14 2.43
N HIS A 606 14.68 7.29 1.13
CA HIS A 606 14.43 8.60 0.51
C HIS A 606 13.11 9.22 1.00
N ALA A 607 12.02 8.45 1.01
CA ALA A 607 10.73 8.93 1.51
C ALA A 607 10.83 9.40 2.96
N ASP A 608 11.46 8.65 3.85
CA ASP A 608 11.71 9.02 5.24
C ASP A 608 12.56 10.31 5.36
N GLN A 609 13.59 10.48 4.52
CA GLN A 609 14.41 11.70 4.49
C GLN A 609 13.61 12.93 4.01
N ILE A 610 12.73 12.77 3.02
CA ILE A 610 11.83 13.83 2.54
C ILE A 610 10.83 14.19 3.65
N CYS A 611 10.26 13.19 4.33
CA CYS A 611 9.37 13.37 5.48
C CYS A 611 10.07 14.12 6.63
N ALA A 612 11.31 13.77 6.98
CA ALA A 612 12.07 14.48 8.01
C ALA A 612 12.35 15.95 7.65
N MET A 613 12.69 16.23 6.39
CA MET A 613 12.85 17.60 5.89
C MET A 613 11.53 18.38 5.82
N LEU A 614 10.40 17.70 5.60
CA LEU A 614 9.07 18.30 5.69
C LEU A 614 8.69 18.60 7.13
N GLU A 615 8.98 17.71 8.09
CA GLU A 615 8.74 17.95 9.52
C GLU A 615 9.52 19.15 10.04
N ASP A 616 10.80 19.30 9.65
CA ASP A 616 11.62 20.45 10.05
C ASP A 616 11.13 21.78 9.43
N ASP A 617 10.59 21.75 8.21
CA ASP A 617 9.90 22.91 7.61
C ASP A 617 8.57 23.22 8.34
N LEU A 618 7.77 22.20 8.66
CA LEU A 618 6.43 22.35 9.24
C LEU A 618 6.46 22.77 10.70
N ARG A 619 7.35 22.20 11.52
CA ARG A 619 7.52 22.61 12.93
C ARG A 619 7.96 24.07 13.05
N LEU A 620 8.73 24.57 12.08
CA LEU A 620 9.17 25.97 12.03
C LEU A 620 8.04 26.94 11.65
N GLU A 621 7.02 26.50 10.92
CA GLU A 621 5.80 27.28 10.67
C GLU A 621 4.80 27.18 11.84
N LEU A 622 4.53 25.97 12.33
CA LEU A 622 3.52 25.74 13.38
C LEU A 622 3.87 26.43 14.71
N ARG A 623 5.16 26.47 15.08
CA ARG A 623 5.65 27.20 16.26
C ARG A 623 5.39 28.72 16.20
N GLU A 624 5.27 29.30 15.00
CA GLU A 624 5.02 30.73 14.79
C GLU A 624 3.52 31.05 14.78
N GLN A 625 2.69 30.03 14.57
CA GLN A 625 1.22 30.11 14.57
C GLN A 625 0.64 29.92 15.98
N MET A 626 1.17 28.97 16.75
CA MET A 626 0.69 28.62 18.10
C MET A 626 1.28 29.51 19.21
N ASP A 627 0.51 29.77 20.25
CA ASP A 627 1.00 30.40 21.48
C ASP A 627 1.89 29.42 22.25
N LEU A 628 3.18 29.75 22.33
CA LEU A 628 4.20 28.97 23.04
C LEU A 628 4.61 29.62 24.37
N SER A 629 3.91 30.67 24.80
CA SER A 629 4.27 31.42 26.00
C SER A 629 4.12 30.60 27.29
N HIS A 630 4.97 30.92 28.26
CA HIS A 630 5.06 30.27 29.56
C HIS A 630 5.62 31.26 30.59
N GLU A 631 5.32 31.08 31.88
CA GLU A 631 5.79 32.01 32.95
C GLU A 631 7.28 31.85 33.25
N ASP A 632 7.78 30.61 33.25
CA ASP A 632 9.22 30.32 33.29
C ASP A 632 9.83 30.54 31.89
N ARG A 633 10.92 31.31 31.84
CA ARG A 633 11.67 31.66 30.63
C ARG A 633 12.65 30.58 30.17
N ASP A 634 13.08 29.70 31.09
CA ASP A 634 13.98 28.61 30.75
C ASP A 634 13.21 27.39 30.17
N ALA A 635 11.88 27.50 30.02
CA ALA A 635 10.98 26.49 29.47
C ALA A 635 11.24 26.18 27.98
N VAL A 636 11.27 24.89 27.63
CA VAL A 636 11.47 24.43 26.25
C VAL A 636 10.12 23.99 25.66
N PRO A 637 9.54 24.76 24.70
CA PRO A 637 8.26 24.40 24.10
C PRO A 637 8.39 23.25 23.11
N VAL A 638 7.40 22.35 23.16
CA VAL A 638 7.21 21.23 22.23
C VAL A 638 5.73 21.12 21.85
N LEU A 639 5.48 20.56 20.67
CA LEU A 639 4.13 20.21 20.22
C LEU A 639 3.95 18.70 20.39
N LEU A 640 2.94 18.30 21.16
CA LEU A 640 2.45 16.93 21.19
C LEU A 640 1.36 16.77 20.13
N HIS A 641 1.49 15.76 19.27
CA HIS A 641 0.58 15.51 18.17
C HIS A 641 -0.03 14.11 18.27
N ASN A 642 -1.36 14.06 18.33
CA ASN A 642 -2.15 12.85 18.19
C ASN A 642 -2.90 12.91 16.84
N PRO A 643 -2.63 11.99 15.90
CA PRO A 643 -3.25 12.00 14.57
C PRO A 643 -4.68 11.44 14.52
N LEU A 644 -5.18 10.87 15.63
CA LEU A 644 -6.48 10.19 15.69
C LEU A 644 -7.62 11.15 16.04
N ALA A 645 -8.86 10.75 15.72
CA ALA A 645 -10.08 11.42 16.21
C ALA A 645 -10.39 11.16 17.70
N LYS A 646 -9.67 10.23 18.35
CA LYS A 646 -9.84 9.80 19.75
C LYS A 646 -8.57 10.02 20.57
N ALA A 647 -8.69 10.03 21.90
CA ALA A 647 -7.52 10.14 22.78
C ALA A 647 -6.58 8.93 22.62
N TRP A 648 -5.27 9.19 22.64
CA TRP A 648 -4.21 8.19 22.48
C TRP A 648 -3.44 7.99 23.79
N SER A 649 -2.96 6.77 24.03
CA SER A 649 -2.05 6.45 25.13
C SER A 649 -0.90 5.59 24.64
N GLY A 650 0.26 5.70 25.28
CA GLY A 650 1.43 4.90 24.94
C GLY A 650 2.70 5.50 25.51
N SER A 651 3.82 5.32 24.79
CA SER A 651 5.11 5.92 25.11
C SER A 651 5.62 6.75 23.95
N LEU A 652 6.20 7.92 24.24
CA LEU A 652 6.93 8.72 23.25
C LEU A 652 8.39 8.80 23.66
N MET A 653 9.29 8.62 22.69
CA MET A 653 10.73 8.82 22.88
C MET A 653 11.08 10.29 22.67
N ILE A 654 12.01 10.81 23.46
CA ILE A 654 12.55 12.17 23.35
C ILE A 654 14.05 12.07 23.14
N ASP A 655 14.55 12.77 22.13
CA ASP A 655 15.97 13.08 21.95
C ASP A 655 16.10 14.49 21.35
N LEU A 656 16.11 15.50 22.22
CA LEU A 656 16.02 16.91 21.84
C LEU A 656 17.19 17.73 22.41
N ALA A 657 17.97 18.36 21.54
CA ALA A 657 18.92 19.40 21.94
C ALA A 657 18.20 20.61 22.55
N VAL A 658 18.65 21.07 23.72
CA VAL A 658 18.01 22.18 24.46
C VAL A 658 18.96 23.36 24.69
N PRO A 659 18.44 24.57 24.95
CA PRO A 659 19.28 25.75 25.14
C PRO A 659 20.11 25.68 26.42
N LYS A 660 21.20 26.46 26.43
CA LYS A 660 22.20 26.56 27.50
C LYS A 660 21.73 27.36 28.73
N PHE A 661 20.41 27.50 28.96
CA PHE A 661 19.87 28.29 30.07
C PHE A 661 20.21 27.68 31.44
N ARG A 662 20.01 28.44 32.52
CA ARG A 662 20.68 28.19 33.81
C ARG A 662 20.29 26.87 34.45
N CYS A 663 19.07 26.39 34.24
CA CYS A 663 18.62 25.10 34.76
C CYS A 663 19.05 23.87 33.93
N TRP A 664 19.50 24.05 32.68
CA TRP A 664 19.92 22.95 31.79
C TRP A 664 21.43 22.69 31.81
N LEU A 665 22.17 23.29 32.76
CA LEU A 665 23.63 23.21 32.84
C LEU A 665 24.15 21.96 33.55
N ASP A 666 23.37 21.40 34.48
CA ASP A 666 23.77 20.23 35.28
C ASP A 666 23.20 18.93 34.67
N HIS A 667 24.09 18.00 34.34
CA HIS A 667 23.77 16.71 33.75
C HIS A 667 23.08 15.79 34.76
N GLY A 668 22.14 14.96 34.31
CA GLY A 668 21.39 14.04 35.16
C GLY A 668 20.40 14.70 36.13
N LEU A 669 20.11 16.00 36.00
CA LEU A 669 18.94 16.59 36.63
C LEU A 669 17.65 15.92 36.09
N PRO A 670 16.62 15.73 36.94
CA PRO A 670 15.32 15.28 36.49
C PRO A 670 14.67 16.37 35.61
N VAL A 671 13.86 15.90 34.66
CA VAL A 671 13.15 16.73 33.69
C VAL A 671 11.66 16.40 33.76
N LYS A 672 10.80 17.41 33.70
CA LYS A 672 9.34 17.28 33.66
C LYS A 672 8.78 17.84 32.35
N ILE A 673 7.55 17.46 32.02
CA ILE A 673 6.76 18.05 30.93
C ILE A 673 5.41 18.45 31.49
N GLU A 674 4.97 19.68 31.20
CA GLU A 674 3.69 20.22 31.64
C GLU A 674 2.89 20.72 30.43
N MET A 675 1.59 20.45 30.41
CA MET A 675 0.69 20.89 29.33
C MET A 675 0.42 22.38 29.48
N ALA A 676 0.59 23.16 28.42
CA ALA A 676 0.43 24.62 28.47
C ALA A 676 -1.04 25.04 28.73
N ALA A 677 -1.99 24.25 28.22
CA ALA A 677 -3.42 24.40 28.47
C ALA A 677 -4.04 23.09 29.02
N PRO A 678 -5.16 23.17 29.78
CA PRO A 678 -5.86 22.00 30.30
C PRO A 678 -6.19 20.95 29.23
N ALA A 679 -5.66 19.74 29.44
CA ALA A 679 -5.71 18.65 28.47
C ALA A 679 -6.80 17.60 28.77
N GLY A 680 -7.76 17.92 29.63
CA GLY A 680 -8.78 16.98 30.11
C GLY A 680 -8.20 16.07 31.19
N ASP A 681 -8.34 14.76 31.01
CA ASP A 681 -7.78 13.69 31.85
C ASP A 681 -6.39 13.19 31.36
N CYS A 682 -5.79 13.89 30.39
CA CYS A 682 -4.45 13.60 29.90
C CYS A 682 -3.39 13.70 31.01
N MET A 683 -2.61 12.64 31.20
CA MET A 683 -1.48 12.59 32.13
C MET A 683 -0.18 12.27 31.38
N ILE A 684 0.93 12.92 31.80
CA ILE A 684 2.27 12.66 31.26
C ILE A 684 3.21 12.30 32.41
N HIS A 685 3.89 11.17 32.27
CA HIS A 685 4.92 10.71 33.20
C HIS A 685 6.31 10.70 32.57
N THR A 686 7.32 10.98 33.40
CA THR A 686 8.66 11.46 33.00
C THR A 686 9.81 10.73 33.71
N SER A 687 9.56 9.56 34.31
CA SER A 687 10.56 8.72 35.00
C SER A 687 11.86 8.53 34.20
N GLY A 688 11.73 8.32 32.90
CA GLY A 688 12.85 8.02 32.00
C GLY A 688 13.59 9.21 31.40
N LEU A 689 13.28 10.47 31.75
CA LEU A 689 13.93 11.64 31.16
C LEU A 689 15.19 12.10 31.91
N SER A 690 16.24 12.41 31.15
CA SER A 690 17.50 12.95 31.70
C SER A 690 18.12 14.01 30.80
N ILE A 691 18.90 14.93 31.40
CA ILE A 691 19.77 15.87 30.66
C ILE A 691 21.13 15.20 30.44
N THR A 692 21.54 15.03 29.18
CA THR A 692 22.86 14.50 28.84
C THR A 692 23.96 15.54 29.08
N PRO A 693 25.23 15.11 29.27
CA PRO A 693 26.38 15.98 29.04
C PRO A 693 26.31 16.62 27.65
N LYS A 694 26.95 17.78 27.50
CA LYS A 694 26.97 18.50 26.22
C LYS A 694 27.77 17.70 25.19
N SER A 695 27.26 17.68 23.96
CA SER A 695 27.91 17.00 22.84
C SER A 695 27.75 17.80 21.55
N TRP A 696 28.66 17.58 20.60
CA TRP A 696 28.61 18.25 19.30
C TRP A 696 27.47 17.71 18.44
N GLY A 697 26.42 18.51 18.28
CA GLY A 697 25.34 18.28 17.32
C GLY A 697 25.60 19.03 16.00
N LEU A 698 25.24 18.41 14.88
CA LEU A 698 25.16 19.07 13.58
C LEU A 698 23.78 19.72 13.42
N HIS A 699 23.75 21.02 13.18
CA HIS A 699 22.53 21.80 12.95
C HIS A 699 22.56 22.44 11.56
N VAL A 700 21.56 22.13 10.74
CA VAL A 700 21.46 22.59 9.34
C VAL A 700 20.50 23.77 9.25
N HIS A 701 21.01 24.98 9.01
CA HIS A 701 20.21 26.18 8.71
C HIS A 701 20.10 26.38 7.20
N TYR A 702 19.21 27.28 6.76
CA TYR A 702 18.97 27.58 5.34
C TYR A 702 20.26 27.89 4.55
N ASP A 703 21.13 28.76 5.07
CA ASP A 703 22.34 29.21 4.36
C ASP A 703 23.66 28.61 4.88
N ARG A 704 23.62 27.79 5.95
CA ARG A 704 24.83 27.26 6.60
C ARG A 704 24.57 26.08 7.52
N VAL A 705 25.55 25.18 7.62
CA VAL A 705 25.65 24.22 8.74
C VAL A 705 26.36 24.86 9.93
N ALA A 706 26.05 24.40 11.13
CA ALA A 706 26.75 24.72 12.37
C ALA A 706 26.93 23.44 13.20
N ASN A 707 28.16 23.17 13.63
CA ASN A 707 28.37 22.25 14.75
C ASN A 707 28.24 23.07 16.04
N VAL A 708 27.43 22.60 16.99
CA VAL A 708 27.17 23.31 18.25
C VAL A 708 27.22 22.32 19.42
N GLU A 709 27.87 22.69 20.52
CA GLU A 709 27.99 21.83 21.70
C GLU A 709 26.83 22.09 22.68
N LEU A 710 25.81 21.21 22.66
CA LEU A 710 24.57 21.37 23.42
C LEU A 710 24.26 20.17 24.31
N PRO A 711 23.61 20.37 25.47
CA PRO A 711 22.97 19.28 26.20
C PRO A 711 21.71 18.82 25.46
N ARG A 712 21.29 17.57 25.67
CA ARG A 712 20.06 17.01 25.10
C ARG A 712 19.18 16.48 26.23
N VAL A 713 17.87 16.68 26.13
CA VAL A 713 16.89 15.91 26.90
C VAL A 713 16.68 14.59 26.17
N VAL A 714 17.06 13.49 26.81
CA VAL A 714 16.98 12.14 26.24
C VAL A 714 16.23 11.22 27.19
N GLY A 715 15.32 10.41 26.63
CA GLY A 715 14.60 9.41 27.38
C GLY A 715 13.25 9.02 26.80
N ARG A 716 12.38 8.54 27.67
CA ARG A 716 11.01 8.10 27.37
C ARG A 716 10.02 8.86 28.25
N ILE A 717 8.90 9.27 27.68
CA ILE A 717 7.70 9.66 28.45
C ILE A 717 6.59 8.64 28.25
N HIS A 718 5.77 8.47 29.27
CA HIS A 718 4.53 7.71 29.20
C HIS A 718 3.38 8.70 29.18
N VAL A 719 2.42 8.49 28.29
CA VAL A 719 1.28 9.40 28.10
C VAL A 719 0.00 8.60 28.17
N HIS A 720 -0.92 9.05 29.01
CA HIS A 720 -2.27 8.51 29.10
C HIS A 720 -3.24 9.56 28.56
N ARG A 721 -4.08 9.19 27.57
CA ARG A 721 -5.16 10.00 27.00
C ARG A 721 -4.73 11.37 26.44
N LEU A 722 -3.65 11.40 25.67
CA LEU A 722 -3.27 12.54 24.82
C LEU A 722 -4.46 12.89 23.90
N PRO A 723 -5.05 14.09 23.99
CA PRO A 723 -6.20 14.45 23.17
C PRO A 723 -5.83 14.56 21.68
N PRO A 724 -6.79 14.33 20.76
CA PRO A 724 -6.64 14.57 19.32
C PRO A 724 -6.00 15.91 18.97
N GLY A 725 -5.31 15.96 17.82
CA GLY A 725 -4.75 17.18 17.23
C GLY A 725 -3.41 17.58 17.85
N LEU A 726 -3.18 18.89 17.95
CA LEU A 726 -1.96 19.50 18.50
C LEU A 726 -2.21 20.06 19.89
N SER A 727 -1.28 19.82 20.81
CA SER A 727 -1.22 20.46 22.12
C SER A 727 0.20 20.96 22.40
N VAL A 728 0.32 22.21 22.85
CA VAL A 728 1.58 22.77 23.34
C VAL A 728 1.86 22.22 24.74
N ALA A 729 3.10 21.77 24.94
CA ALA A 729 3.62 21.41 26.25
C ALA A 729 5.02 22.01 26.42
N HIS A 730 5.46 22.15 27.67
CA HIS A 730 6.75 22.72 28.01
C HIS A 730 7.59 21.71 28.78
N ILE A 731 8.78 21.42 28.27
CA ILE A 731 9.81 20.67 28.98
C ILE A 731 10.50 21.64 29.96
N LEU A 732 10.62 21.22 31.22
CA LEU A 732 11.07 22.04 32.34
C LEU A 732 12.02 21.25 33.25
N PRO A 733 12.90 21.93 34.01
CA PRO A 733 13.71 21.29 35.05
C PRO A 733 12.83 20.80 36.21
N GLY A 734 13.29 19.75 36.90
CA GLY A 734 12.67 19.23 38.11
C GLY A 734 11.86 17.95 37.87
N ARG A 735 11.08 17.55 38.88
CA ARG A 735 10.23 16.35 38.82
C ARG A 735 8.79 16.76 38.50
N GLY A 736 8.15 16.02 37.59
CA GLY A 736 6.71 16.19 37.32
C GLY A 736 5.86 15.67 38.48
N ASN A 737 4.56 15.96 38.43
CA ASN A 737 3.60 15.36 39.36
C ASN A 737 3.57 13.83 39.17
N TYR A 738 3.63 13.10 40.28
CA TYR A 738 3.50 11.65 40.29
C TYR A 738 2.04 11.27 40.55
N ALA A 739 1.29 11.10 39.47
CA ALA A 739 -0.07 10.58 39.46
C ALA A 739 -0.12 9.36 38.55
N LEU A 740 -0.97 8.37 38.87
CA LEU A 740 -1.20 7.18 38.07
C LEU A 740 -2.59 7.25 37.42
N PRO A 741 -2.78 6.71 36.20
CA PRO A 741 -4.10 6.59 35.58
C PRO A 741 -5.04 5.64 36.33
N ALA A 742 -4.52 4.54 36.87
CA ALA A 742 -5.27 3.55 37.64
C ALA A 742 -4.35 2.86 38.67
N GLU A 743 -4.53 1.56 38.93
CA GLU A 743 -3.61 0.79 39.76
C GLU A 743 -2.20 0.71 39.13
N PRO A 744 -1.13 0.61 39.96
CA PRO A 744 0.24 0.52 39.47
C PRO A 744 0.53 -0.82 38.80
N VAL A 745 1.53 -0.87 37.91
CA VAL A 745 2.00 -2.12 37.32
C VAL A 745 2.91 -2.85 38.32
N ASN A 746 2.35 -3.87 38.97
CA ASN A 746 3.02 -4.70 39.96
C ASN A 746 3.75 -5.85 39.28
N LEU A 747 4.96 -6.17 39.76
CA LEU A 747 5.69 -7.40 39.44
C LEU A 747 5.74 -8.31 40.67
N GLY A 748 5.72 -9.62 40.46
CA GLY A 748 5.92 -10.59 41.55
C GLY A 748 6.27 -11.99 41.08
N GLY A 749 6.57 -12.86 42.04
CA GLY A 749 7.00 -14.25 41.83
C GLY A 749 7.69 -14.83 43.06
N GLU A 750 8.11 -16.09 42.97
CA GLU A 750 8.79 -16.80 44.05
C GLU A 750 10.31 -16.61 44.03
N PHE A 751 10.94 -16.74 45.22
CA PHE A 751 12.40 -16.71 45.42
C PHE A 751 13.16 -15.50 44.85
N GLY A 752 12.47 -14.42 44.48
CA GLY A 752 13.05 -13.22 43.86
C GLY A 752 13.09 -13.25 42.34
N ARG A 753 12.44 -14.21 41.68
CA ARG A 753 12.14 -14.18 40.24
C ARG A 753 10.85 -13.39 39.99
N THR A 754 10.73 -12.78 38.82
CA THR A 754 9.45 -12.30 38.31
C THR A 754 8.77 -13.43 37.55
N ASP A 755 7.66 -13.92 38.10
CA ASP A 755 6.79 -14.93 37.48
C ASP A 755 5.56 -14.28 36.83
N TRP A 756 5.21 -13.05 37.21
CA TRP A 756 4.04 -12.35 36.69
C TRP A 756 4.16 -10.83 36.74
N MET A 757 3.33 -10.17 35.92
CA MET A 757 3.03 -8.74 36.00
C MET A 757 1.52 -8.49 35.97
N ASP A 758 1.03 -7.49 36.71
CA ASP A 758 -0.41 -7.20 36.86
C ASP A 758 -0.64 -5.69 37.06
N ASN A 759 -1.65 -5.13 36.41
CA ASN A 759 -2.02 -3.71 36.50
C ASN A 759 -3.46 -3.46 36.99
N GLY A 760 -4.11 -4.49 37.57
CA GLY A 760 -5.49 -4.43 38.05
C GLY A 760 -6.56 -4.60 36.97
N LEU A 761 -6.19 -4.56 35.68
CA LEU A 761 -7.06 -4.87 34.54
C LEU A 761 -6.69 -6.18 33.85
N VAL A 762 -5.39 -6.44 33.69
CA VAL A 762 -4.86 -7.68 33.09
C VAL A 762 -3.62 -8.14 33.84
N ARG A 763 -3.52 -9.45 34.06
CA ARG A 763 -2.33 -10.15 34.54
C ARG A 763 -1.68 -10.93 33.40
N VAL A 764 -0.35 -10.86 33.32
CA VAL A 764 0.48 -11.75 32.49
C VAL A 764 1.29 -12.67 33.40
N LEU A 765 1.23 -13.97 33.17
CA LEU A 765 2.02 -15.01 33.86
C LEU A 765 3.12 -15.51 32.91
N PHE A 766 4.38 -15.41 33.30
CA PHE A 766 5.51 -15.84 32.46
C PHE A 766 5.87 -17.31 32.73
N ARG A 767 6.13 -18.08 31.67
CA ARG A 767 6.35 -19.52 31.75
C ARG A 767 7.81 -19.86 31.49
N ALA A 768 8.30 -20.92 32.14
CA ALA A 768 9.67 -21.42 31.93
C ALA A 768 9.91 -21.91 30.49
N ASP A 769 8.83 -22.22 29.76
CA ASP A 769 8.82 -22.62 28.35
C ASP A 769 8.84 -21.44 27.35
N GLY A 770 9.01 -20.20 27.83
CA GLY A 770 9.12 -19.00 26.98
C GLY A 770 7.79 -18.42 26.49
N ARG A 771 6.66 -19.10 26.75
CA ARG A 771 5.32 -18.54 26.56
C ARG A 771 4.90 -17.69 27.76
N PHE A 772 3.74 -17.09 27.65
CA PHE A 772 3.05 -16.43 28.74
C PHE A 772 1.55 -16.68 28.68
N ASP A 773 0.89 -16.73 29.85
CA ASP A 773 -0.56 -16.78 29.94
C ASP A 773 -1.09 -15.36 30.23
N VAL A 774 -2.17 -14.94 29.58
CA VAL A 774 -2.82 -13.64 29.81
C VAL A 774 -4.19 -13.88 30.45
N MET A 775 -4.44 -13.23 31.58
CA MET A 775 -5.70 -13.29 32.32
C MET A 775 -6.30 -11.89 32.39
N ASP A 776 -7.42 -11.70 31.71
CA ASP A 776 -8.13 -10.41 31.70
C ASP A 776 -9.15 -10.36 32.84
N HIS A 777 -8.95 -9.45 33.79
CA HIS A 777 -9.80 -9.35 35.00
C HIS A 777 -11.17 -8.71 34.72
N SER A 778 -11.34 -8.05 33.56
CA SER A 778 -12.59 -7.36 33.20
C SER A 778 -13.60 -8.29 32.52
N THR A 779 -13.13 -9.09 31.54
CA THR A 779 -13.91 -10.04 30.74
C THR A 779 -13.89 -11.45 31.33
N GLY A 780 -12.96 -11.75 32.23
CA GLY A 780 -12.70 -13.09 32.74
C GLY A 780 -12.11 -14.06 31.71
N ARG A 781 -11.66 -13.57 30.54
CA ARG A 781 -11.05 -14.41 29.50
C ARG A 781 -9.59 -14.74 29.83
N HIS A 782 -9.18 -15.98 29.54
CA HIS A 782 -7.83 -16.50 29.76
C HIS A 782 -7.21 -16.96 28.43
N ILE A 783 -6.12 -16.34 28.01
CA ILE A 783 -5.28 -16.78 26.89
C ILE A 783 -4.16 -17.64 27.47
N ILE A 784 -4.18 -18.94 27.19
CA ILE A 784 -3.17 -19.87 27.72
C ILE A 784 -2.14 -20.16 26.63
N GLY A 785 -0.86 -19.94 26.93
CA GLY A 785 0.24 -20.18 26.00
C GLY A 785 0.37 -19.15 24.87
N ALA A 786 0.09 -17.87 25.13
CA ALA A 786 0.47 -16.78 24.22
C ALA A 786 2.00 -16.68 24.08
N GLY A 787 2.48 -16.13 22.96
CA GLY A 787 3.91 -16.17 22.63
C GLY A 787 4.41 -17.56 22.20
N ARG A 788 3.50 -18.50 21.90
CA ARG A 788 3.85 -19.82 21.37
C ARG A 788 4.54 -19.68 20.02
N LEU A 789 5.73 -20.26 19.89
CA LEU A 789 6.50 -20.27 18.65
C LEU A 789 6.40 -21.63 17.95
N GLU A 790 6.28 -21.59 16.64
CA GLU A 790 6.33 -22.76 15.74
C GLU A 790 7.30 -22.47 14.60
N ASP A 791 8.28 -23.35 14.40
CA ASP A 791 9.23 -23.31 13.29
C ASP A 791 9.05 -24.55 12.40
N SER A 792 9.02 -24.31 11.08
CA SER A 792 8.69 -25.33 10.06
C SER A 792 9.57 -25.17 8.83
N GLU A 793 9.74 -26.25 8.06
CA GLU A 793 10.44 -26.19 6.78
C GLU A 793 9.70 -25.30 5.76
N ASP A 794 10.44 -24.73 4.80
CA ASP A 794 9.86 -24.14 3.59
C ASP A 794 10.66 -24.56 2.35
N ALA A 795 10.18 -25.58 1.65
CA ALA A 795 10.71 -26.08 0.38
C ALA A 795 10.26 -25.26 -0.85
N GLY A 796 9.48 -24.18 -0.61
CA GLY A 796 8.87 -23.34 -1.64
C GLY A 796 9.79 -22.22 -2.14
N ASP A 797 9.18 -21.07 -2.43
CA ASP A 797 9.87 -19.87 -2.96
C ASP A 797 9.17 -18.58 -2.51
N SER A 798 9.61 -17.44 -3.05
CA SER A 798 9.06 -16.12 -2.70
C SER A 798 7.55 -15.97 -2.98
N TYR A 799 6.94 -16.82 -3.79
CA TYR A 799 5.50 -16.80 -4.05
C TYR A 799 4.68 -17.73 -3.15
N ASP A 800 5.18 -18.93 -2.81
CA ASP A 800 4.41 -19.91 -2.04
C ASP A 800 5.27 -20.64 -1.01
N TRP A 801 4.70 -20.88 0.18
CA TRP A 801 5.25 -21.82 1.16
C TRP A 801 4.99 -23.26 0.72
N SER A 802 5.93 -24.19 0.96
CA SER A 802 5.69 -25.63 0.83
C SER A 802 6.35 -26.43 1.95
N ALA A 803 5.68 -27.49 2.41
CA ALA A 803 6.34 -28.54 3.19
C ALA A 803 7.37 -29.31 2.35
N GLY A 804 8.23 -30.04 3.05
CA GLY A 804 9.10 -31.06 2.48
C GLY A 804 8.35 -32.35 2.11
N GLY A 805 9.08 -33.46 1.99
CA GLY A 805 8.54 -34.81 1.75
C GLY A 805 7.84 -35.07 0.40
N HIS A 806 7.45 -34.03 -0.34
CA HIS A 806 6.59 -34.12 -1.52
C HIS A 806 7.22 -33.46 -2.77
N PRO A 807 8.37 -33.97 -3.27
CA PRO A 807 9.03 -33.42 -4.46
C PRO A 807 8.20 -33.68 -5.73
N VAL A 808 7.99 -32.63 -6.52
CA VAL A 808 7.44 -32.73 -7.89
C VAL A 808 8.61 -32.84 -8.88
N PRO A 809 8.56 -33.69 -9.91
CA PRO A 809 9.63 -33.73 -10.92
C PRO A 809 9.78 -32.38 -11.63
N GLN A 810 11.02 -31.89 -11.77
CA GLN A 810 11.30 -30.65 -12.50
C GLN A 810 10.81 -30.75 -13.95
N ALA A 811 10.33 -29.63 -14.50
CA ALA A 811 9.73 -29.56 -15.84
C ALA A 811 8.55 -30.52 -16.13
N ALA A 812 7.85 -31.07 -15.11
CA ALA A 812 6.63 -31.88 -15.27
C ALA A 812 5.39 -31.10 -15.80
N GLY A 813 5.57 -29.87 -16.28
CA GLY A 813 4.46 -28.98 -16.66
C GLY A 813 3.57 -28.69 -15.47
N ARG A 814 2.26 -28.99 -15.60
CA ARG A 814 1.29 -28.86 -14.50
C ARG A 814 1.33 -30.01 -13.48
N GLY A 815 2.03 -31.11 -13.76
CA GLY A 815 2.03 -32.31 -12.90
C GLY A 815 0.63 -32.84 -12.53
N ASP A 816 0.62 -33.77 -11.57
CA ASP A 816 -0.62 -34.30 -10.98
C ASP A 816 -1.29 -33.29 -10.03
N LYS A 817 -2.59 -33.48 -9.76
CA LYS A 817 -3.32 -32.69 -8.76
C LYS A 817 -3.15 -33.31 -7.36
N MET A 818 -2.82 -32.50 -6.35
CA MET A 818 -2.76 -32.94 -4.96
C MET A 818 -4.14 -33.37 -4.44
N GLN A 819 -4.31 -34.66 -4.17
CA GLN A 819 -5.58 -35.22 -3.69
C GLN A 819 -5.94 -34.74 -2.27
N GLU A 820 -4.93 -34.54 -1.42
CA GLU A 820 -5.07 -34.09 -0.03
C GLU A 820 -4.16 -32.89 0.25
N ARG A 821 -4.43 -32.16 1.34
CA ARG A 821 -3.60 -31.03 1.76
C ARG A 821 -2.29 -31.55 2.35
N VAL A 822 -1.17 -31.24 1.70
CA VAL A 822 0.16 -31.46 2.26
C VAL A 822 0.32 -30.65 3.55
N LEU A 823 0.77 -31.32 4.60
CA LEU A 823 1.16 -30.74 5.90
C LEU A 823 2.69 -30.72 6.01
N ALA A 824 3.24 -30.00 6.99
CA ALA A 824 4.66 -30.12 7.34
C ALA A 824 4.99 -31.60 7.64
N THR A 825 5.97 -32.17 6.95
CA THR A 825 6.26 -33.63 7.00
C THR A 825 7.43 -33.98 7.91
N ASP A 826 8.29 -33.01 8.17
CA ASP A 826 9.47 -33.16 9.01
C ASP A 826 9.18 -32.74 10.47
N SER A 827 10.22 -32.76 11.28
CA SER A 827 10.40 -32.07 12.55
C SER A 827 9.99 -30.59 12.50
N ARG A 828 8.68 -30.35 12.63
CA ARG A 828 8.11 -29.07 13.07
C ARG A 828 8.56 -28.82 14.51
N PHE A 829 9.51 -27.90 14.69
CA PHE A 829 9.98 -27.50 16.01
C PHE A 829 8.94 -26.59 16.64
N ALA A 830 8.20 -27.14 17.58
CA ALA A 830 7.28 -26.40 18.43
C ALA A 830 7.88 -26.21 19.82
N ASP A 831 7.27 -25.29 20.55
CA ASP A 831 7.44 -24.95 21.97
C ASP A 831 7.47 -26.10 23.01
N MET A 832 7.34 -27.37 22.59
CA MET A 832 7.47 -28.56 23.44
C MET A 832 8.84 -29.27 23.34
N ASP A 833 9.69 -28.92 22.37
CA ASP A 833 11.08 -29.41 22.36
C ASP A 833 11.97 -28.56 23.27
N GLU A 834 11.92 -28.88 24.57
CA GLU A 834 12.72 -28.21 25.60
C GLU A 834 14.24 -28.49 25.49
N ALA A 835 14.65 -29.54 24.77
CA ALA A 835 16.06 -29.96 24.75
C ALA A 835 16.97 -29.00 23.97
N ASN A 836 16.41 -28.32 22.96
CA ASN A 836 17.15 -27.47 22.02
C ASN A 836 16.96 -25.96 22.27
N ARG A 837 16.38 -25.56 23.41
CA ARG A 837 15.96 -24.18 23.69
C ARG A 837 16.39 -23.70 25.08
N GLN A 838 16.80 -22.45 25.18
CA GLN A 838 17.16 -21.78 26.43
C GLN A 838 16.29 -20.54 26.59
N VAL A 839 15.64 -20.39 27.75
CA VAL A 839 14.74 -19.27 28.05
C VAL A 839 15.25 -18.51 29.27
N TYR A 840 15.35 -17.19 29.12
CA TYR A 840 15.78 -16.26 30.16
C TYR A 840 14.76 -15.13 30.31
N LEU A 841 14.47 -14.73 31.54
CA LEU A 841 13.53 -13.66 31.85
C LEU A 841 14.27 -12.50 32.51
N THR A 842 14.16 -11.30 31.95
CA THR A 842 14.74 -10.06 32.49
C THR A 842 13.70 -8.96 32.62
N ILE A 843 13.80 -8.16 33.67
CA ILE A 843 13.05 -6.90 33.81
C ILE A 843 13.87 -5.83 33.10
N GLU A 844 13.36 -5.28 31.99
CA GLU A 844 14.06 -4.26 31.19
C GLU A 844 13.71 -2.83 31.65
N GLN A 845 12.43 -2.60 32.01
CA GLN A 845 11.96 -1.38 32.68
C GLN A 845 10.91 -1.76 33.73
N GLN A 846 10.94 -1.08 34.88
CA GLN A 846 9.85 -1.07 35.85
C GLN A 846 9.75 0.31 36.50
N ASP A 847 8.56 0.91 36.42
CA ASP A 847 8.06 1.92 37.35
C ASP A 847 6.55 1.65 37.58
N ASP A 848 5.89 2.41 38.45
CA ASP A 848 4.46 2.16 38.74
C ASP A 848 3.56 2.38 37.51
N TRP A 849 4.02 3.15 36.51
CA TRP A 849 3.29 3.43 35.28
C TRP A 849 3.39 2.30 34.26
N THR A 850 4.55 1.65 34.16
CA THR A 850 4.79 0.59 33.18
C THR A 850 5.84 -0.41 33.66
N ALA A 851 5.62 -1.68 33.32
CA ALA A 851 6.67 -2.69 33.38
C ALA A 851 6.85 -3.32 32.00
N THR A 852 8.10 -3.50 31.58
CA THR A 852 8.49 -4.25 30.39
C THR A 852 9.37 -5.41 30.84
N VAL A 853 8.90 -6.63 30.62
CA VAL A 853 9.62 -7.88 30.85
C VAL A 853 10.05 -8.45 29.51
N ARG A 854 11.32 -8.81 29.39
CA ARG A 854 11.87 -9.52 28.23
C ARG A 854 11.90 -11.02 28.50
N LEU A 855 11.32 -11.78 27.59
CA LEU A 855 11.58 -13.21 27.44
C LEU A 855 12.59 -13.37 26.30
N HIS A 856 13.83 -13.69 26.66
CA HIS A 856 14.89 -14.03 25.72
C HIS A 856 14.89 -15.54 25.48
N ILE A 857 14.66 -15.94 24.23
CA ILE A 857 14.58 -17.33 23.79
C ILE A 857 15.72 -17.57 22.79
N ALA A 858 16.75 -18.30 23.21
CA ALA A 858 17.74 -18.84 22.28
C ALA A 858 17.29 -20.24 21.86
N TRP A 859 17.17 -20.49 20.56
CA TRP A 859 16.62 -21.74 20.01
C TRP A 859 17.56 -22.30 18.94
N ALA A 860 18.08 -23.50 19.17
CA ALA A 860 18.80 -24.25 18.15
C ALA A 860 17.77 -24.86 17.18
N LEU A 861 17.84 -24.47 15.92
CA LEU A 861 16.94 -24.88 14.84
C LEU A 861 17.74 -25.41 13.65
N PRO A 862 17.18 -26.32 12.82
CA PRO A 862 17.88 -26.83 11.64
C PRO A 862 18.27 -25.71 10.69
N SER A 863 19.58 -25.65 10.39
CA SER A 863 20.22 -24.56 9.66
C SER A 863 19.66 -24.28 8.26
N ARG A 864 19.11 -25.31 7.59
CA ARG A 864 18.55 -25.24 6.22
C ARG A 864 17.59 -26.38 5.91
N PHE A 865 16.88 -26.26 4.79
CA PHE A 865 16.27 -27.40 4.08
C PHE A 865 17.30 -28.10 3.17
N ASN A 866 17.07 -29.37 2.84
CA ASN A 866 17.88 -30.16 1.93
C ASN A 866 17.01 -30.77 0.82
N ASP A 867 17.06 -30.15 -0.36
CA ASP A 867 16.31 -30.57 -1.55
C ASP A 867 16.53 -32.03 -1.96
N SER A 868 17.68 -32.62 -1.63
CA SER A 868 18.02 -34.00 -2.03
C SER A 868 17.43 -35.07 -1.09
N THR A 869 17.23 -34.74 0.18
CA THR A 869 16.55 -35.63 1.15
C THR A 869 15.09 -35.28 1.35
N GLN A 870 14.68 -34.08 0.94
CA GLN A 870 13.35 -33.49 1.18
C GLN A 870 13.02 -33.32 2.68
N THR A 871 14.07 -33.09 3.47
CA THR A 871 14.07 -32.85 4.92
C THR A 871 14.94 -31.66 5.27
N ARG A 872 14.87 -31.19 6.51
CA ARG A 872 15.81 -30.23 7.11
C ARG A 872 17.15 -30.91 7.43
N SER A 873 18.15 -30.10 7.79
CA SER A 873 19.51 -30.56 8.12
C SER A 873 19.68 -31.02 9.58
N ASP A 874 20.47 -32.07 9.81
CA ASP A 874 20.95 -32.43 11.17
C ASP A 874 21.83 -31.33 11.81
N GLU A 875 22.39 -30.44 10.98
CA GLU A 875 23.17 -29.27 11.41
C GLU A 875 22.23 -28.19 11.94
N MET A 876 22.43 -27.79 13.20
CA MET A 876 21.64 -26.79 13.92
C MET A 876 22.37 -25.44 14.01
N GLU A 877 21.62 -24.35 13.88
CA GLU A 877 22.08 -22.97 14.11
C GLU A 877 21.24 -22.29 15.20
N TRP A 878 21.82 -21.29 15.88
CA TRP A 878 21.16 -20.60 17.00
C TRP A 878 20.45 -19.33 16.55
N ASN A 879 19.12 -19.41 16.45
CA ASN A 879 18.26 -18.23 16.34
C ASN A 879 17.97 -17.67 17.73
N THR A 880 17.74 -16.35 17.83
CA THR A 880 17.25 -15.72 19.08
C THR A 880 15.97 -14.95 18.85
N ILE A 881 14.97 -15.20 19.70
CA ILE A 881 13.69 -14.50 19.74
C ILE A 881 13.58 -13.76 21.07
N ASP A 882 13.32 -12.45 21.02
CA ASP A 882 13.19 -11.59 22.20
C ASP A 882 11.80 -10.95 22.23
N HIS A 883 10.94 -11.40 23.16
CA HIS A 883 9.64 -10.79 23.41
C HIS A 883 9.73 -9.76 24.54
N TYR A 884 9.63 -8.47 24.20
CA TYR A 884 9.53 -7.35 25.16
C TYR A 884 8.05 -7.07 25.45
N ILE A 885 7.52 -7.73 26.49
CA ILE A 885 6.11 -7.73 26.86
C ILE A 885 5.87 -6.61 27.87
N THR A 886 4.92 -5.72 27.60
CA THR A 886 4.70 -4.47 28.35
C THR A 886 3.25 -4.33 28.83
N LEU A 887 3.07 -4.05 30.12
CA LEU A 887 1.83 -3.54 30.70
C LEU A 887 1.95 -2.06 31.07
N ARG A 888 0.79 -1.36 31.11
CA ARG A 888 0.68 0.04 31.52
C ARG A 888 -0.45 0.23 32.52
N SER A 889 -0.29 1.14 33.48
CA SER A 889 -1.38 1.53 34.39
C SER A 889 -2.58 2.08 33.59
N GLY A 890 -3.78 1.57 33.86
CA GLY A 890 -5.02 2.02 33.21
C GLY A 890 -5.26 1.53 31.78
N HIS A 891 -4.58 0.46 31.33
CA HIS A 891 -4.77 -0.14 30.01
C HIS A 891 -4.83 -1.67 30.06
N ALA A 892 -5.87 -2.29 29.48
CA ALA A 892 -5.97 -3.76 29.40
C ALA A 892 -5.11 -4.39 28.29
N MET A 893 -4.74 -3.62 27.26
CA MET A 893 -3.97 -4.16 26.13
C MET A 893 -2.56 -4.60 26.55
N VAL A 894 -2.19 -5.84 26.25
CA VAL A 894 -0.82 -6.36 26.41
C VAL A 894 -0.03 -6.02 25.17
N GLU A 895 0.93 -5.10 25.28
CA GLU A 895 1.81 -4.71 24.17
C GLU A 895 3.04 -5.61 24.11
N VAL A 896 3.44 -6.05 22.91
CA VAL A 896 4.64 -6.88 22.72
C VAL A 896 5.45 -6.39 21.52
N GLU A 897 6.75 -6.18 21.73
CA GLU A 897 7.72 -6.05 20.64
C GLU A 897 8.52 -7.35 20.55
N THR A 898 8.63 -7.93 19.36
CA THR A 898 9.28 -9.23 19.13
C THR A 898 10.40 -9.10 18.11
N TRP A 899 11.63 -9.24 18.57
CA TRP A 899 12.81 -9.27 17.72
C TRP A 899 13.19 -10.72 17.42
N VAL A 900 13.40 -11.06 16.15
CA VAL A 900 13.95 -12.34 15.71
C VAL A 900 15.29 -12.06 15.03
N ASN A 901 16.36 -12.71 15.51
CA ASN A 901 17.65 -12.74 14.83
C ASN A 901 17.82 -14.12 14.17
N ASN A 902 17.79 -14.16 12.85
CA ASN A 902 17.81 -15.40 12.07
C ASN A 902 19.20 -15.72 11.50
N ALA A 903 19.66 -16.94 11.74
CA ALA A 903 20.82 -17.56 11.11
C ALA A 903 20.44 -18.67 10.09
N CYS A 904 19.22 -19.19 10.14
CA CYS A 904 18.74 -20.34 9.38
C CYS A 904 18.26 -19.97 7.96
N GLU A 905 18.02 -20.98 7.13
CA GLU A 905 17.59 -20.92 5.73
C GLU A 905 16.37 -21.83 5.49
N ASP A 906 15.56 -21.51 4.48
CA ASP A 906 14.46 -22.35 3.95
C ASP A 906 13.50 -22.86 5.03
N HIS A 907 12.96 -21.92 5.81
CA HIS A 907 12.10 -22.16 6.97
C HIS A 907 11.08 -21.03 7.20
N ARG A 908 10.02 -21.32 7.96
CA ARG A 908 8.98 -20.37 8.37
C ARG A 908 8.74 -20.43 9.88
N LEU A 909 8.93 -19.30 10.54
CA LEU A 909 8.73 -19.09 11.97
C LEU A 909 7.44 -18.30 12.23
N ARG A 910 6.59 -18.84 13.11
CA ARG A 910 5.23 -18.31 13.39
C ARG A 910 5.00 -18.09 14.88
N LEU A 911 4.19 -17.08 15.17
CA LEU A 911 3.64 -16.76 16.47
C LEU A 911 2.20 -17.28 16.54
N HIS A 912 1.90 -18.14 17.50
CA HIS A 912 0.58 -18.71 17.73
C HIS A 912 -0.05 -18.09 18.98
N ILE A 913 -1.31 -17.66 18.87
CA ILE A 913 -2.14 -17.14 19.94
C ILE A 913 -3.34 -18.09 20.12
N PRO A 914 -3.31 -19.02 21.10
CA PRO A 914 -4.44 -19.91 21.40
C PRO A 914 -5.54 -19.10 22.09
N THR A 915 -6.63 -18.79 21.38
CA THR A 915 -7.66 -17.84 21.88
C THR A 915 -8.67 -18.46 22.84
N GLY A 916 -8.83 -19.79 22.83
CA GLY A 916 -9.88 -20.50 23.56
C GLY A 916 -11.30 -20.35 22.97
N VAL A 917 -11.45 -19.61 21.86
CA VAL A 917 -12.74 -19.30 21.21
C VAL A 917 -13.07 -20.32 20.11
N ASP A 918 -14.30 -20.87 20.05
CA ASP A 918 -14.78 -21.74 18.94
C ASP A 918 -15.21 -20.91 17.71
N ALA A 919 -14.27 -20.12 17.20
CA ALA A 919 -14.48 -19.20 16.09
C ALA A 919 -14.57 -19.93 14.74
N LYS A 920 -15.79 -20.11 14.21
CA LYS A 920 -16.03 -20.68 12.86
C LYS A 920 -15.61 -19.75 11.73
N LYS A 921 -15.50 -18.46 12.02
CA LYS A 921 -14.99 -17.39 11.17
C LYS A 921 -13.96 -16.58 11.96
N VAL A 922 -13.05 -15.93 11.26
CA VAL A 922 -12.16 -14.92 11.82
C VAL A 922 -12.37 -13.60 11.08
N HIS A 923 -12.19 -12.50 11.81
CA HIS A 923 -12.37 -11.14 11.30
C HIS A 923 -10.99 -10.54 11.07
N ALA A 924 -10.69 -10.12 9.84
CA ALA A 924 -9.38 -9.59 9.44
C ALA A 924 -9.51 -8.15 8.90
N GLY A 925 -8.57 -7.28 9.27
CA GLY A 925 -8.44 -5.96 8.67
C GLY A 925 -8.00 -6.05 7.20
N ALA A 926 -8.59 -5.22 6.35
CA ALA A 926 -8.34 -5.16 4.91
C ALA A 926 -8.46 -3.73 4.37
N ALA A 927 -8.18 -3.54 3.07
CA ALA A 927 -8.25 -2.24 2.41
C ALA A 927 -9.63 -1.57 2.56
N PHE A 928 -9.74 -0.58 3.47
CA PHE A 928 -10.98 0.09 3.86
C PHE A 928 -12.10 -0.82 4.42
N ASP A 929 -11.74 -1.93 5.06
CA ASP A 929 -12.73 -2.88 5.59
C ASP A 929 -12.21 -3.72 6.79
N VAL A 930 -13.14 -4.37 7.49
CA VAL A 930 -12.89 -5.54 8.34
C VAL A 930 -13.77 -6.66 7.82
N ILE A 931 -13.15 -7.71 7.28
CA ILE A 931 -13.78 -8.78 6.50
C ILE A 931 -13.83 -10.10 7.27
N GLU A 932 -14.87 -10.89 7.01
CA GLU A 932 -15.05 -12.22 7.57
C GLU A 932 -14.45 -13.27 6.63
N ARG A 933 -13.58 -14.14 7.15
CA ARG A 933 -13.10 -15.34 6.44
C ARG A 933 -13.38 -16.60 7.26
N PRO A 934 -13.62 -17.77 6.64
CA PRO A 934 -13.77 -19.02 7.39
C PRO A 934 -12.49 -19.33 8.16
N ALA A 935 -12.62 -19.88 9.37
CA ALA A 935 -11.45 -20.28 10.16
C ALA A 935 -10.75 -21.52 9.58
N ASN A 936 -11.47 -22.37 8.84
CA ASN A 936 -10.93 -23.53 8.14
C ASN A 936 -11.17 -23.42 6.62
N TRP A 937 -10.11 -23.52 5.83
CA TRP A 937 -10.19 -23.51 4.37
C TRP A 937 -10.24 -24.94 3.80
N PRO A 938 -11.22 -25.25 2.93
CA PRO A 938 -11.35 -26.58 2.34
C PRO A 938 -10.18 -26.88 1.38
N HIS A 939 -9.69 -28.12 1.39
CA HIS A 939 -8.80 -28.59 0.33
C HIS A 939 -9.63 -29.03 -0.87
N LEU A 940 -9.52 -28.31 -1.97
CA LEU A 940 -10.23 -28.60 -3.22
C LEU A 940 -9.22 -29.09 -4.25
N SER A 941 -8.98 -30.41 -4.25
CA SER A 941 -7.97 -31.07 -5.08
C SER A 941 -8.10 -30.79 -6.58
N ASP A 942 -9.30 -30.50 -7.06
CA ASP A 942 -9.56 -30.23 -8.48
C ASP A 942 -9.18 -28.82 -8.97
N TRP A 943 -8.80 -27.91 -8.07
CA TRP A 943 -8.42 -26.53 -8.41
C TRP A 943 -6.96 -26.46 -8.94
N GLU A 944 -6.62 -25.45 -9.74
CA GLU A 944 -5.24 -25.29 -10.22
C GLU A 944 -4.28 -24.97 -9.06
N GLN A 945 -4.71 -24.11 -8.12
CA GLN A 945 -4.16 -24.02 -6.77
C GLN A 945 -5.30 -24.21 -5.73
N PRO A 946 -5.31 -25.33 -4.98
CA PRO A 946 -6.26 -25.51 -3.87
C PRO A 946 -6.15 -24.38 -2.85
N HIS A 947 -7.27 -23.97 -2.24
CA HIS A 947 -7.28 -22.90 -1.22
C HIS A 947 -6.22 -23.17 -0.14
N VAL A 948 -5.24 -22.27 -0.04
CA VAL A 948 -4.24 -22.29 1.02
C VAL A 948 -4.84 -21.75 2.33
N PRO A 949 -4.49 -22.28 3.51
CA PRO A 949 -5.03 -21.79 4.79
C PRO A 949 -4.51 -20.39 5.14
N THR A 950 -3.36 -20.04 4.57
CA THR A 950 -2.68 -18.76 4.65
C THR A 950 -3.50 -17.66 3.97
N GLN A 951 -3.77 -16.55 4.68
CA GLN A 951 -4.61 -15.44 4.22
C GLN A 951 -3.99 -14.08 4.61
N HIS A 952 -4.44 -13.02 3.93
CA HIS A 952 -3.97 -11.64 4.16
C HIS A 952 -4.66 -10.94 5.34
N PHE A 953 -3.92 -10.15 6.11
CA PHE A 953 -4.51 -9.11 6.98
C PHE A 953 -3.67 -7.82 6.98
N SER A 954 -4.24 -6.68 7.38
CA SER A 954 -3.54 -5.39 7.46
C SER A 954 -2.79 -5.17 8.79
N ASP A 955 -3.54 -5.24 9.87
CA ASP A 955 -3.15 -4.81 11.22
C ASP A 955 -4.05 -5.36 12.33
N LEU A 956 -5.26 -5.83 12.01
CA LEU A 956 -6.24 -6.43 12.92
C LEU A 956 -6.58 -7.87 12.53
N LEU A 957 -6.59 -8.78 13.50
CA LEU A 957 -7.11 -10.15 13.37
C LEU A 957 -7.86 -10.54 14.65
N MET A 958 -9.07 -11.11 14.54
CA MET A 958 -9.91 -11.43 15.70
C MET A 958 -10.58 -12.81 15.57
N ALA A 959 -10.68 -13.50 16.71
CA ALA A 959 -11.55 -14.65 16.91
C ALA A 959 -12.69 -14.24 17.84
N GLU A 960 -13.95 -14.48 17.42
CA GLU A 960 -15.16 -13.97 18.09
C GLU A 960 -16.21 -15.08 18.28
N GLU A 961 -16.97 -14.98 19.37
CA GLU A 961 -18.10 -15.84 19.73
C GLU A 961 -19.23 -14.99 20.35
N GLU A 962 -20.31 -15.63 20.79
CA GLU A 962 -21.44 -14.93 21.42
C GLU A 962 -21.00 -14.24 22.73
N GLY A 963 -21.03 -12.91 22.75
CA GLY A 963 -20.69 -12.09 23.91
C GLY A 963 -19.24 -11.59 23.97
N GLY A 964 -18.40 -11.84 22.96
CA GLY A 964 -17.08 -11.20 22.86
C GLY A 964 -16.04 -12.03 22.11
N GLY A 965 -14.79 -11.61 22.20
CA GLY A 965 -13.70 -12.25 21.47
C GLY A 965 -12.31 -11.85 21.95
N ILE A 966 -11.31 -12.21 21.13
CA ILE A 966 -9.90 -11.87 21.36
C ILE A 966 -9.33 -11.27 20.08
N ALA A 967 -8.80 -10.06 20.22
CA ALA A 967 -8.15 -9.31 19.15
C ALA A 967 -6.63 -9.39 19.25
N LEU A 968 -5.99 -9.64 18.11
CA LEU A 968 -4.57 -9.51 17.86
C LEU A 968 -4.35 -8.32 16.93
N PHE A 969 -3.59 -7.34 17.40
CA PHE A 969 -3.13 -6.20 16.60
C PHE A 969 -1.69 -6.46 16.16
N CYS A 970 -1.35 -6.28 14.88
CA CYS A 970 0.00 -6.55 14.36
C CYS A 970 0.29 -5.76 13.05
N PRO A 971 0.40 -4.42 13.10
CA PRO A 971 0.62 -3.59 11.91
C PRO A 971 1.95 -3.89 11.22
N GLY A 972 1.95 -3.86 9.88
CA GLY A 972 3.11 -4.22 9.06
C GLY A 972 3.40 -5.73 8.98
N SER A 973 2.54 -6.59 9.54
CA SER A 973 2.51 -8.02 9.22
C SER A 973 1.30 -8.32 8.34
N ASN A 974 1.48 -9.18 7.33
CA ASN A 974 0.43 -9.41 6.34
C ASN A 974 -0.01 -10.88 6.17
N GLU A 975 0.64 -11.84 6.83
CA GLU A 975 0.31 -13.27 6.72
C GLU A 975 -0.25 -13.85 8.02
N TYR A 976 -1.43 -14.47 7.96
CA TYR A 976 -1.97 -15.31 9.04
C TYR A 976 -2.54 -16.65 8.54
N GLU A 977 -2.72 -17.59 9.47
CA GLU A 977 -3.56 -18.79 9.36
C GLU A 977 -4.44 -18.87 10.62
N ALA A 978 -5.68 -19.36 10.48
CA ALA A 978 -6.53 -19.74 11.61
C ALA A 978 -6.55 -21.27 11.72
N ILE A 979 -6.43 -21.79 12.94
CA ILE A 979 -6.28 -23.23 13.20
C ILE A 979 -7.25 -23.64 14.31
N THR A 980 -8.33 -24.35 13.98
CA THR A 980 -9.31 -24.82 14.98
C THR A 980 -8.92 -26.18 15.57
N SER A 981 -9.18 -26.38 16.86
CA SER A 981 -8.92 -27.62 17.60
C SER A 981 -10.01 -27.86 18.66
N GLU A 982 -9.93 -28.97 19.41
CA GLU A 982 -10.79 -29.19 20.59
C GLU A 982 -10.55 -28.14 21.70
N GLU A 983 -9.41 -27.43 21.68
CA GLU A 983 -9.05 -26.31 22.57
C GLU A 983 -9.49 -24.95 21.99
N GLY A 984 -10.31 -24.94 20.94
CA GLY A 984 -10.75 -23.74 20.23
C GLY A 984 -9.78 -23.30 19.13
N THR A 985 -9.85 -22.02 18.76
CA THR A 985 -9.16 -21.44 17.60
C THR A 985 -7.83 -20.80 18.00
N THR A 986 -6.75 -21.21 17.34
CA THR A 986 -5.46 -20.53 17.38
C THR A 986 -5.34 -19.57 16.20
N LEU A 987 -4.95 -18.32 16.46
CA LEU A 987 -4.54 -17.36 15.44
C LEU A 987 -3.01 -17.49 15.27
N ALA A 988 -2.54 -17.87 14.10
CA ALA A 988 -1.12 -18.02 13.78
C ALA A 988 -0.67 -16.93 12.82
N VAL A 989 0.27 -16.07 13.22
CA VAL A 989 0.84 -14.99 12.39
C VAL A 989 2.30 -15.31 12.09
N THR A 990 2.70 -15.18 10.83
CA THR A 990 4.09 -15.45 10.42
C THR A 990 5.00 -14.29 10.81
N LEU A 991 6.01 -14.56 11.65
CA LEU A 991 7.00 -13.57 12.07
C LEU A 991 8.07 -13.37 11.00
N LEU A 992 8.45 -14.47 10.33
CA LEU A 992 9.52 -14.60 9.35
C LEU A 992 9.22 -15.78 8.41
N ARG A 993 9.44 -15.59 7.11
CA ARG A 993 9.56 -16.67 6.11
C ARG A 993 10.82 -16.45 5.31
N SER A 994 11.63 -17.49 5.17
CA SER A 994 12.95 -17.49 4.56
C SER A 994 13.00 -18.54 3.46
N THR A 995 13.38 -18.13 2.24
CA THR A 995 13.54 -19.05 1.09
C THR A 995 14.72 -18.63 0.22
N GLY A 996 15.34 -19.58 -0.49
CA GLY A 996 16.50 -19.30 -1.36
C GLY A 996 16.19 -18.80 -2.78
N TYR A 997 14.91 -18.67 -3.18
CA TYR A 997 14.53 -18.53 -4.60
C TYR A 997 13.42 -17.50 -4.86
N LEU A 998 13.52 -16.84 -6.01
CA LEU A 998 12.48 -15.99 -6.62
C LEU A 998 11.27 -16.86 -6.96
N SER A 999 11.47 -17.81 -7.88
CA SER A 999 10.60 -18.96 -8.05
C SER A 999 11.42 -20.21 -8.31
N ARG A 1000 10.83 -21.40 -8.10
CA ARG A 1000 11.43 -22.70 -8.45
C ARG A 1000 10.39 -23.70 -8.94
N ASP A 1001 10.87 -24.73 -9.63
CA ASP A 1001 10.13 -25.97 -9.87
C ASP A 1001 10.27 -26.91 -8.65
N GLY A 1002 9.32 -27.83 -8.51
CA GLY A 1002 9.57 -29.11 -7.83
C GLY A 1002 9.03 -29.30 -6.41
N PHE A 1003 8.09 -28.46 -5.96
CA PHE A 1003 7.43 -28.59 -4.66
C PHE A 1003 5.90 -28.71 -4.80
N ALA A 1004 5.22 -29.13 -3.74
CA ALA A 1004 3.84 -29.63 -3.83
C ALA A 1004 2.75 -28.55 -3.86
N SER A 1005 2.91 -27.47 -3.08
CA SER A 1005 1.84 -26.47 -2.88
C SER A 1005 1.45 -25.66 -4.12
N ARG A 1006 2.32 -25.61 -5.14
CA ARG A 1006 2.02 -25.02 -6.45
C ARG A 1006 2.56 -25.87 -7.60
N ARG A 1007 1.67 -26.15 -8.56
CA ARG A 1007 1.86 -27.10 -9.67
C ARG A 1007 2.70 -26.61 -10.86
N ASN A 1008 2.80 -25.30 -11.07
CA ASN A 1008 3.64 -24.67 -12.10
C ASN A 1008 4.54 -23.62 -11.45
N ARG A 1009 5.75 -23.34 -11.95
CA ARG A 1009 6.50 -22.14 -11.55
C ARG A 1009 5.67 -20.86 -11.71
N ALA A 1010 5.81 -19.92 -10.78
CA ALA A 1010 5.17 -18.61 -10.84
C ALA A 1010 5.99 -17.62 -11.68
N GLY A 1011 7.32 -17.72 -11.62
CA GLY A 1011 8.25 -16.94 -12.44
C GLY A 1011 9.47 -17.75 -12.89
N PRO A 1012 10.48 -17.11 -13.48
CA PRO A 1012 11.74 -17.77 -13.84
C PRO A 1012 12.44 -18.39 -12.61
N VAL A 1013 13.11 -19.52 -12.82
CA VAL A 1013 13.89 -20.17 -11.76
C VAL A 1013 15.17 -19.38 -11.51
N PHE A 1014 15.21 -18.63 -10.41
CA PHE A 1014 16.29 -17.70 -10.10
C PHE A 1014 16.59 -17.68 -8.60
N ALA A 1015 17.88 -17.74 -8.24
CA ALA A 1015 18.32 -17.73 -6.84
C ALA A 1015 18.24 -16.31 -6.25
N ALA A 1016 17.69 -16.21 -5.06
CA ALA A 1016 17.45 -14.96 -4.35
C ALA A 1016 17.92 -15.10 -2.88
N PRO A 1017 19.24 -15.21 -2.61
CA PRO A 1017 19.75 -15.46 -1.26
C PRO A 1017 19.34 -14.42 -0.21
N GLY A 1018 19.03 -13.18 -0.60
CA GLY A 1018 18.46 -12.17 0.30
C GLY A 1018 17.04 -12.50 0.79
N ALA A 1019 16.29 -13.34 0.08
CA ALA A 1019 14.98 -13.85 0.55
C ALA A 1019 15.11 -14.82 1.74
N GLN A 1020 16.32 -15.29 2.10
CA GLN A 1020 16.56 -16.00 3.36
C GLN A 1020 16.44 -15.09 4.60
N CYS A 1021 16.37 -13.77 4.43
CA CYS A 1021 16.04 -12.80 5.48
C CYS A 1021 16.88 -12.98 6.78
N LYS A 1022 18.18 -13.23 6.63
CA LYS A 1022 19.12 -13.40 7.75
C LYS A 1022 19.38 -12.10 8.51
N GLY A 1023 19.75 -12.22 9.78
CA GLY A 1023 19.91 -11.09 10.69
C GLY A 1023 18.63 -10.73 11.42
N SER A 1024 18.51 -9.47 11.84
CA SER A 1024 17.50 -9.05 12.81
C SER A 1024 16.27 -8.41 12.17
N ILE A 1025 15.08 -8.88 12.54
CA ILE A 1025 13.78 -8.33 12.15
C ILE A 1025 12.90 -8.11 13.39
N CYS A 1026 12.16 -6.99 13.45
CA CYS A 1026 11.29 -6.63 14.56
C CYS A 1026 9.80 -6.71 14.16
N THR A 1027 8.94 -7.20 15.05
CA THR A 1027 7.48 -7.28 14.90
C THR A 1027 6.81 -6.65 16.11
N ARG A 1028 5.99 -5.61 15.92
CA ARG A 1028 5.15 -5.04 17.00
C ARG A 1028 3.75 -5.65 16.94
N TRP A 1029 3.28 -6.20 18.05
CA TRP A 1029 1.94 -6.76 18.18
C TRP A 1029 1.33 -6.51 19.56
N ALA A 1030 0.03 -6.72 19.71
CA ALA A 1030 -0.65 -6.59 20.99
C ALA A 1030 -1.90 -7.49 21.08
N LEU A 1031 -2.27 -7.85 22.31
CA LEU A 1031 -3.46 -8.64 22.62
C LEU A 1031 -4.47 -7.82 23.43
N LEU A 1032 -5.76 -8.04 23.15
CA LEU A 1032 -6.88 -7.51 23.94
C LEU A 1032 -8.04 -8.50 23.91
N ALA A 1033 -8.57 -8.85 25.09
CA ALA A 1033 -9.88 -9.48 25.20
C ALA A 1033 -10.97 -8.39 25.14
N TYR A 1034 -12.12 -8.70 24.55
CA TYR A 1034 -13.26 -7.79 24.49
C TYR A 1034 -14.59 -8.51 24.72
N GLU A 1035 -15.59 -7.74 25.15
CA GLU A 1035 -17.00 -8.11 25.25
C GLU A 1035 -17.78 -7.46 24.08
N ASP A 1036 -19.01 -7.92 23.84
CA ASP A 1036 -19.88 -7.49 22.73
C ASP A 1036 -19.30 -7.76 21.31
N ASP A 1037 -20.01 -7.30 20.28
CA ASP A 1037 -19.57 -7.32 18.87
C ASP A 1037 -18.37 -6.38 18.67
N TRP A 1038 -17.35 -6.82 17.91
CA TRP A 1038 -16.12 -6.06 17.68
C TRP A 1038 -16.32 -4.60 17.20
N ALA A 1039 -17.43 -4.28 16.53
CA ALA A 1039 -17.73 -2.93 16.05
C ALA A 1039 -18.26 -2.03 17.18
N GLU A 1040 -19.08 -2.56 18.09
CA GLU A 1040 -19.52 -1.86 19.31
C GLU A 1040 -18.35 -1.71 20.31
N ALA A 1041 -17.54 -2.76 20.47
CA ALA A 1041 -16.27 -2.69 21.18
C ALA A 1041 -15.23 -1.78 20.47
N ASN A 1042 -15.52 -1.32 19.25
CA ASN A 1042 -14.70 -0.44 18.42
C ASN A 1042 -13.26 -0.96 18.21
N MET A 1043 -13.08 -2.28 18.01
CA MET A 1043 -11.77 -2.92 17.82
C MET A 1043 -10.99 -2.36 16.62
N HIS A 1044 -11.68 -1.96 15.55
CA HIS A 1044 -11.08 -1.25 14.41
C HIS A 1044 -10.45 0.10 14.79
N GLN A 1045 -11.00 0.78 15.80
CA GLN A 1045 -10.39 1.98 16.38
C GLN A 1045 -9.26 1.65 17.36
N VAL A 1046 -9.22 0.46 17.96
CA VAL A 1046 -8.09 0.03 18.82
C VAL A 1046 -6.88 -0.29 17.95
N ALA A 1047 -7.07 -0.98 16.82
CA ALA A 1047 -6.03 -1.28 15.84
C ALA A 1047 -5.27 -0.02 15.38
N GLU A 1048 -5.97 0.98 14.81
CA GLU A 1048 -5.35 2.25 14.42
C GLU A 1048 -4.78 3.02 15.64
N THR A 1049 -5.28 2.81 16.87
CA THR A 1049 -4.67 3.42 18.09
C THR A 1049 -3.31 2.82 18.44
N PHE A 1050 -3.14 1.50 18.27
CA PHE A 1050 -1.87 0.81 18.49
C PHE A 1050 -0.84 1.09 17.36
N ALA A 1051 -1.34 1.27 16.14
CA ALA A 1051 -0.51 1.43 14.95
C ALA A 1051 -0.08 2.88 14.65
N CYS A 1052 -0.84 3.91 15.06
CA CYS A 1052 -0.58 5.30 14.67
C CYS A 1052 0.75 5.88 15.19
N GLN A 1053 1.28 6.85 14.44
CA GLN A 1053 2.55 7.54 14.73
C GLN A 1053 2.36 8.85 15.52
N ALA A 1054 1.73 8.76 16.70
CA ALA A 1054 1.68 9.86 17.67
C ALA A 1054 3.09 10.39 18.00
N SER A 1055 3.24 11.69 18.27
CA SER A 1055 4.57 12.31 18.27
C SER A 1055 4.77 13.49 19.20
N ILE A 1056 6.04 13.82 19.43
CA ILE A 1056 6.53 15.01 20.12
C ILE A 1056 7.51 15.74 19.19
N ILE A 1057 7.24 17.01 18.94
CA ILE A 1057 7.91 17.81 17.90
C ILE A 1057 8.52 19.05 18.55
N SER A 1058 9.77 19.38 18.19
CA SER A 1058 10.45 20.56 18.74
C SER A 1058 9.91 21.87 18.17
N ALA A 1059 9.36 22.73 19.04
CA ALA A 1059 8.96 24.09 18.69
C ALA A 1059 10.12 25.11 18.83
N LEU A 1060 11.33 24.66 19.19
CA LEU A 1060 12.50 25.54 19.28
C LEU A 1060 12.98 26.03 17.91
N PRO A 1061 13.63 27.22 17.85
CA PRO A 1061 14.49 27.61 16.73
C PRO A 1061 15.65 26.62 16.49
N LYS A 1062 16.46 26.88 15.48
CA LYS A 1062 17.78 26.24 15.31
C LYS A 1062 18.85 27.06 16.06
N PRO A 1063 19.81 26.44 16.76
CA PRO A 1063 20.75 27.14 17.63
C PRO A 1063 21.77 27.99 16.88
N GLN A 1064 22.17 29.11 17.47
CA GLN A 1064 23.24 29.97 16.97
C GLN A 1064 24.64 29.39 17.31
N LEU A 1065 25.70 30.03 16.80
CA LEU A 1065 27.09 29.51 16.87
C LEU A 1065 27.65 29.39 18.31
N ASP A 1066 27.05 30.08 19.26
CA ASP A 1066 27.39 30.14 20.69
C ASP A 1066 26.59 29.13 21.55
N GLY A 1067 25.62 28.44 20.93
CA GLY A 1067 24.66 27.56 21.59
C GLY A 1067 23.48 28.28 22.25
N GLU A 1068 23.26 29.56 21.94
CA GLU A 1068 22.00 30.24 22.27
C GLU A 1068 20.95 29.96 21.19
N PHE A 1069 19.68 30.19 21.52
CA PHE A 1069 18.55 30.03 20.61
C PHE A 1069 17.83 31.38 20.57
N ASP A 1070 17.35 31.79 19.39
CA ASP A 1070 16.57 33.02 19.23
C ASP A 1070 15.36 32.99 20.20
N GLU A 1071 15.05 34.12 20.88
CA GLU A 1071 13.97 34.14 21.86
C GLU A 1071 12.65 33.64 21.26
N VAL A 1072 11.97 32.70 21.94
CA VAL A 1072 10.62 32.25 21.58
C VAL A 1072 9.60 33.30 22.04
N CYS A 1073 9.74 34.51 21.48
CA CYS A 1073 8.97 35.70 21.83
C CYS A 1073 7.54 35.71 21.24
N THR A 1074 7.05 34.55 20.79
CA THR A 1074 5.79 34.37 20.07
C THR A 1074 4.66 33.95 20.98
N SER A 1075 3.87 34.93 21.44
CA SER A 1075 2.44 34.72 21.63
C SER A 1075 1.79 34.56 20.25
N GLY A 1076 1.87 33.35 19.68
CA GLY A 1076 1.24 33.03 18.41
C GLY A 1076 -0.27 33.27 18.46
N THR A 1077 -0.88 33.57 17.31
CA THR A 1077 -2.30 34.01 17.26
C THR A 1077 -3.33 32.87 17.37
N ARG A 1078 -2.89 31.68 17.81
CA ARG A 1078 -3.70 30.48 18.06
C ARG A 1078 -3.43 30.00 19.47
N GLY A 1079 -4.47 29.49 20.15
CA GLY A 1079 -4.33 28.96 21.49
C GLY A 1079 -3.37 27.76 21.57
N GLN A 1080 -2.93 27.47 22.79
CA GLN A 1080 -2.01 26.39 23.15
C GLN A 1080 -2.50 24.96 22.83
N ARG A 1081 -3.68 24.78 22.23
CA ARG A 1081 -4.25 23.49 21.81
C ARG A 1081 -5.19 23.69 20.63
N MET A 1082 -5.21 22.72 19.71
CA MET A 1082 -5.98 22.75 18.47
C MET A 1082 -6.39 21.34 18.04
N GLN A 1083 -7.69 21.09 17.94
CA GLN A 1083 -8.25 19.87 17.35
C GLN A 1083 -8.65 20.13 15.90
N ALA A 1084 -7.75 19.77 15.00
CA ALA A 1084 -7.95 19.94 13.56
C ALA A 1084 -9.19 19.19 13.05
N ILE A 1085 -9.51 18.03 13.61
CA ILE A 1085 -10.70 17.23 13.34
C ILE A 1085 -11.24 16.64 14.65
N ARG A 1086 -12.57 16.64 14.81
CA ARG A 1086 -13.34 15.82 15.76
C ARG A 1086 -14.44 15.08 15.01
N LEU A 1087 -14.77 13.89 15.48
CA LEU A 1087 -15.94 13.13 15.04
C LEU A 1087 -16.94 13.08 16.21
N VAL A 1088 -18.15 13.57 16.01
CA VAL A 1088 -19.19 13.64 17.04
C VAL A 1088 -20.49 13.10 16.47
N GLY A 1089 -20.92 11.92 16.91
CA GLY A 1089 -22.07 11.21 16.35
C GLY A 1089 -22.32 9.86 17.00
N ASP A 1090 -23.40 9.21 16.56
CA ASP A 1090 -23.88 7.93 17.09
C ASP A 1090 -23.45 6.75 16.20
N GLY A 1091 -23.28 5.57 16.82
CA GLY A 1091 -22.79 4.34 16.20
C GLY A 1091 -21.26 4.21 16.19
N PRO A 1092 -20.72 3.05 15.76
CA PRO A 1092 -19.27 2.79 15.72
C PRO A 1092 -18.47 3.87 14.99
N MET A 1093 -17.39 4.36 15.59
CA MET A 1093 -16.68 5.54 15.06
C MET A 1093 -15.93 5.18 13.76
N PRO A 1094 -16.01 6.00 12.69
CA PRO A 1094 -15.28 5.77 11.45
C PRO A 1094 -13.80 6.18 11.57
N ILE A 1095 -12.95 5.61 10.72
CA ILE A 1095 -11.50 5.82 10.73
C ILE A 1095 -11.13 6.94 9.75
N ILE A 1096 -10.15 7.77 10.13
CA ILE A 1096 -9.53 8.77 9.24
C ILE A 1096 -8.56 8.03 8.31
N ALA A 1097 -8.95 7.84 7.04
CA ALA A 1097 -8.08 7.30 6.00
C ALA A 1097 -6.97 8.30 5.61
N CYS A 1098 -7.29 9.59 5.57
CA CYS A 1098 -6.30 10.67 5.48
C CYS A 1098 -6.89 12.01 5.92
N PHE A 1099 -6.01 12.91 6.34
CA PHE A 1099 -6.31 14.34 6.49
C PHE A 1099 -5.09 15.13 6.01
N LYS A 1100 -5.25 15.87 4.90
CA LYS A 1100 -4.13 16.47 4.14
C LYS A 1100 -4.54 17.76 3.41
N PRO A 1101 -3.59 18.56 2.88
CA PRO A 1101 -3.91 19.60 1.90
C PRO A 1101 -4.55 19.01 0.63
N ALA A 1102 -5.45 19.75 -0.02
CA ALA A 1102 -5.98 19.39 -1.33
C ALA A 1102 -4.85 19.32 -2.39
N ALA A 1103 -4.97 18.41 -3.36
CA ALA A 1103 -3.93 18.17 -4.37
C ALA A 1103 -3.65 19.37 -5.30
N ASP A 1104 -4.60 20.30 -5.42
CA ASP A 1104 -4.48 21.57 -6.14
C ASP A 1104 -4.07 22.76 -5.23
N GLY A 1105 -3.82 22.49 -3.93
CA GLY A 1105 -3.45 23.48 -2.92
C GLY A 1105 -4.59 24.38 -2.40
N ASN A 1106 -5.81 24.24 -2.93
CA ASN A 1106 -6.95 25.09 -2.56
C ASN A 1106 -7.81 24.43 -1.46
N GLY A 1107 -7.33 24.47 -0.22
CA GLY A 1107 -7.99 23.94 0.97
C GLY A 1107 -7.41 22.61 1.45
N ASN A 1108 -8.17 21.89 2.27
CA ASN A 1108 -7.82 20.59 2.84
C ASN A 1108 -8.82 19.51 2.42
N VAL A 1109 -8.40 18.26 2.52
CA VAL A 1109 -9.19 17.06 2.27
C VAL A 1109 -9.12 16.15 3.50
N ILE A 1110 -10.28 15.62 3.89
CA ILE A 1110 -10.42 14.51 4.84
C ILE A 1110 -11.14 13.35 4.15
N ARG A 1111 -10.58 12.14 4.27
CA ARG A 1111 -11.25 10.91 3.89
C ARG A 1111 -11.54 10.09 5.14
N LEU A 1112 -12.79 9.65 5.28
CA LEU A 1112 -13.22 8.72 6.31
C LEU A 1112 -13.66 7.41 5.67
N TYR A 1113 -13.50 6.29 6.38
CA TYR A 1113 -14.18 5.04 6.04
C TYR A 1113 -14.82 4.40 7.28
N ASN A 1114 -15.90 3.67 7.04
CA ASN A 1114 -16.61 2.90 8.06
C ASN A 1114 -16.47 1.41 7.72
N PRO A 1115 -15.62 0.64 8.41
CA PRO A 1115 -15.44 -0.79 8.16
C PRO A 1115 -16.57 -1.66 8.74
N THR A 1116 -17.55 -1.07 9.43
CA THR A 1116 -18.57 -1.83 10.18
C THR A 1116 -19.81 -2.12 9.33
N ASN A 1117 -20.65 -3.04 9.80
CA ASN A 1117 -21.98 -3.32 9.23
C ASN A 1117 -23.04 -2.29 9.65
N GLN A 1118 -22.67 -1.28 10.45
CA GLN A 1118 -23.56 -0.27 11.00
C GLN A 1118 -23.36 1.09 10.33
N THR A 1119 -24.29 2.03 10.52
CA THR A 1119 -24.17 3.40 9.98
C THR A 1119 -23.77 4.36 11.10
N TRP A 1120 -22.71 5.14 10.88
CA TRP A 1120 -22.38 6.27 11.72
C TRP A 1120 -23.08 7.53 11.22
N GLU A 1121 -23.79 8.24 12.11
CA GLU A 1121 -24.45 9.52 11.80
C GLU A 1121 -24.03 10.59 12.81
N GLY A 1122 -23.61 11.76 12.32
CA GLY A 1122 -23.12 12.80 13.19
C GLY A 1122 -22.59 14.04 12.48
N ARG A 1123 -21.48 14.54 12.99
CA ARG A 1123 -20.82 15.77 12.56
C ARG A 1123 -19.31 15.56 12.52
N ILE A 1124 -18.68 16.11 11.49
CA ILE A 1124 -17.24 16.39 11.48
C ILE A 1124 -17.11 17.83 11.97
N GLU A 1125 -16.35 18.02 13.05
CA GLU A 1125 -16.04 19.35 13.59
C GLU A 1125 -14.55 19.67 13.49
N THR A 1126 -14.21 20.95 13.51
CA THR A 1126 -12.84 21.43 13.33
C THR A 1126 -12.61 22.73 14.08
N ASP A 1127 -11.39 22.92 14.60
CA ASP A 1127 -10.90 24.21 15.10
C ASP A 1127 -10.19 25.04 14.01
N LEU A 1128 -10.08 24.50 12.79
CA LEU A 1128 -9.53 25.21 11.64
C LEU A 1128 -10.57 26.20 11.07
N PRO A 1129 -10.14 27.23 10.32
CA PRO A 1129 -11.06 28.08 9.58
C PRO A 1129 -11.98 27.25 8.68
N LEU A 1130 -13.26 27.65 8.62
CA LEU A 1130 -14.29 26.94 7.86
C LEU A 1130 -15.22 27.95 7.19
N PHE A 1131 -14.97 28.19 5.90
CA PHE A 1131 -15.76 29.04 5.00
C PHE A 1131 -16.57 28.20 4.01
N ASN A 1132 -16.08 27.02 3.62
CA ASN A 1132 -16.70 26.17 2.60
C ASN A 1132 -16.44 24.67 2.84
N VAL A 1133 -17.43 23.83 2.52
CA VAL A 1133 -17.27 22.36 2.48
C VAL A 1133 -17.90 21.79 1.21
N ARG A 1134 -17.31 20.70 0.71
CA ARG A 1134 -17.82 19.83 -0.33
C ARG A 1134 -17.65 18.38 0.05
N GLY A 1135 -18.62 17.53 -0.29
CA GLY A 1135 -18.29 16.13 -0.54
C GLY A 1135 -17.57 16.03 -1.88
N CYS A 1136 -16.63 15.10 -2.00
CA CYS A 1136 -15.85 14.85 -3.21
C CYS A 1136 -15.68 13.35 -3.45
N ASP A 1137 -15.22 12.99 -4.65
CA ASP A 1137 -14.85 11.61 -4.97
C ASP A 1137 -13.48 11.22 -4.35
N LEU A 1138 -12.86 10.13 -4.79
CA LEU A 1138 -11.54 9.72 -4.27
C LEU A 1138 -10.39 10.50 -4.92
N LEU A 1139 -10.63 11.09 -6.09
CA LEU A 1139 -9.72 11.97 -6.85
C LEU A 1139 -9.86 13.46 -6.50
N GLU A 1140 -10.61 13.78 -5.43
CA GLU A 1140 -10.84 15.13 -4.88
C GLU A 1140 -11.73 16.06 -5.74
N ASN A 1141 -12.46 15.54 -6.74
CA ASN A 1141 -13.41 16.32 -7.54
C ASN A 1141 -14.68 16.64 -6.73
N GLU A 1142 -15.16 17.89 -6.74
CA GLU A 1142 -16.37 18.29 -6.00
C GLU A 1142 -17.64 17.57 -6.50
N THR A 1143 -18.43 16.97 -5.60
CA THR A 1143 -19.69 16.29 -5.93
C THR A 1143 -20.92 16.88 -5.25
N THR A 1144 -20.83 17.23 -3.97
CA THR A 1144 -21.99 17.62 -3.14
C THR A 1144 -21.67 18.79 -2.20
N LYS A 1145 -22.70 19.54 -1.78
CA LYS A 1145 -22.55 20.71 -0.91
C LYS A 1145 -23.37 20.54 0.39
N PRO A 1146 -22.76 20.03 1.48
CA PRO A 1146 -23.44 19.92 2.77
C PRO A 1146 -23.72 21.31 3.39
N ARG A 1147 -24.64 21.36 4.37
CA ARG A 1147 -24.90 22.57 5.17
C ARG A 1147 -23.83 22.71 6.26
N ILE A 1148 -23.12 23.82 6.28
CA ILE A 1148 -22.04 24.07 7.26
C ILE A 1148 -22.54 24.91 8.46
N SER A 1149 -21.93 24.72 9.63
CA SER A 1149 -21.92 25.70 10.73
C SER A 1149 -20.56 26.42 10.77
N LYS A 1150 -20.33 27.28 11.76
CA LYS A 1150 -19.00 27.88 12.02
C LYS A 1150 -17.95 26.89 12.55
N SER A 1151 -18.34 25.67 12.94
CA SER A 1151 -17.51 24.70 13.66
C SER A 1151 -17.42 23.33 13.00
N GLY A 1152 -18.15 23.09 11.91
CA GLY A 1152 -18.23 21.77 11.29
C GLY A 1152 -19.45 21.57 10.39
N TRP A 1153 -19.60 20.36 9.86
CA TRP A 1153 -20.69 19.96 8.96
C TRP A 1153 -21.27 18.61 9.37
N PRO A 1154 -22.56 18.33 9.11
CA PRO A 1154 -23.13 17.02 9.33
C PRO A 1154 -22.55 16.02 8.32
N ALA A 1155 -22.29 14.81 8.79
CA ALA A 1155 -21.74 13.71 8.01
C ALA A 1155 -22.44 12.41 8.37
N LYS A 1156 -22.54 11.50 7.40
CA LYS A 1156 -23.11 10.17 7.54
C LYS A 1156 -22.25 9.20 6.75
N LEU A 1157 -21.75 8.16 7.42
CA LEU A 1157 -21.07 7.05 6.77
C LEU A 1157 -21.92 5.80 6.94
N ASN A 1158 -22.53 5.36 5.84
CA ASN A 1158 -23.22 4.08 5.78
C ASN A 1158 -22.25 2.93 6.11
N ALA A 1159 -22.80 1.78 6.48
CA ALA A 1159 -22.06 0.53 6.59
C ALA A 1159 -21.13 0.31 5.39
N LYS A 1160 -19.89 -0.13 5.66
CA LYS A 1160 -18.87 -0.49 4.67
C LYS A 1160 -18.51 0.61 3.66
N SER A 1161 -18.82 1.89 3.93
CA SER A 1161 -18.65 2.99 2.95
C SER A 1161 -17.42 3.87 3.20
N ILE A 1162 -16.88 4.40 2.11
CA ILE A 1162 -15.79 5.40 2.07
C ILE A 1162 -16.40 6.75 1.68
N ALA A 1163 -16.00 7.83 2.35
CA ALA A 1163 -16.50 9.16 2.06
C ALA A 1163 -15.39 10.23 2.16
N THR A 1164 -15.37 11.17 1.22
CA THR A 1164 -14.37 12.24 1.14
C THR A 1164 -15.02 13.60 1.27
N TRP A 1165 -14.43 14.50 2.06
CA TRP A 1165 -14.78 15.91 2.09
C TRP A 1165 -13.58 16.80 1.84
N ARG A 1166 -13.81 17.88 1.10
CA ARG A 1166 -12.88 18.98 0.87
C ARG A 1166 -13.41 20.23 1.56
N PHE A 1167 -12.55 20.94 2.29
CA PHE A 1167 -12.95 22.12 3.06
C PHE A 1167 -11.87 23.21 3.09
N ASN A 1168 -12.34 24.46 3.21
CA ASN A 1168 -11.55 25.69 3.17
C ASN A 1168 -12.02 26.64 4.25
#